data_AF-A0A5C9CBE3-F1
#
_entry.id   AF-A0A5C9CBE3-F1
#
_cell.length_a   1.000
_cell.length_b   1.000
_cell.length_c   1.000
_cell.angle_alpha   90.00
_cell.angle_beta   90.00
_cell.angle_gamma   90.00
#
_symmetry.space_group_name_H-M   'P 1'
#
loop_
_entity.id
_entity.type
_entity.pdbx_description
1 polymer ?
#
loop_
_entity_poly.entity_id
_entity_poly.type
_entity_poly.pdbx_seq_one_letter_code
_entity_poly.pdbx_strand_id
1 'polypeptide(L)'
;MKFSSWLRSWTNFSGTFTARRSQRHGKQIGSRVAACEIAAITPQAESLEPRLVLDASTPVNDLVAFAQQLNAAGAKLYGAAWNADTTAQMQLFGDGAQFLSFVESTNTSHQPNQVATDHNITTYPTWIFADNSRLTGVQTLAALSAQSGIAIPQDFLPGFAPIGTQTVLGGSPLMLPIDGFDPNGDVLTYSVSISNNTAGLTATLRPRVGALRISVAGYGEMLFDTFDDLTPRVTEHIKELADSGFFNDIIFHRVVNGFVIQGGDPTGTGTGGSTLGQFDDQFNTDLQFNRTGLIAMAKTTDDTNDSQFFITEGAQRHLDFQHSIFGVLVEGESVREAISNSAVDANGKPTIDVTMQSVDAVEDTENGVVMLEAPEGATGSADVTIRVTDSGGNFFEQTFHVNMQPDAVNGNNVNSNPFLDDIPNIRTAAGTGVSFAIHASDADPNPNANPIVYLDQHLLNNNSLYIPYVANSNKLTYEVGSSSGIVSVMPTGNFVGTESITVATGITPSSLAQNLTLTANDDPTHQAADDGTPDTFLVRVNNGLLEVSINGKVAQLATGNSVQTLIINGSDDADTLIVDFSNGSPIPTGGIQFNGGNQPNAGHDLLTIKGSSANSVLHTITNATDGTVTVNGATILAYTGTESIVDELIVADRGFQFSTTNDVVTLSDNETAGDGKSKIEYGTTKHIVFANPTTSLTINGGAGNDSLSATGLDSFFPLSVNIFFQGEAGNDTLDASGA
;
A
#
# COMPACT_ATOMS: atom_id res chain seq x y z
N MET A 1 3.64 -4.18 -28.23
CA MET A 1 2.33 -3.74 -28.80
C MET A 1 1.29 -3.78 -27.68
N LYS A 2 0.20 -3.00 -27.77
CA LYS A 2 -0.82 -2.83 -26.71
C LYS A 2 -0.28 -2.34 -25.36
N PHE A 3 -0.01 -1.04 -25.29
CA PHE A 3 -0.47 -0.21 -24.17
C PHE A 3 -0.87 1.14 -24.77
N SER A 4 -2.17 1.31 -25.03
CA SER A 4 -2.68 2.42 -25.85
C SER A 4 -4.16 2.67 -25.58
N SER A 5 -4.52 2.82 -24.29
CA SER A 5 -5.90 2.96 -23.85
C SER A 5 -6.05 3.61 -22.47
N TRP A 6 -5.49 4.81 -22.27
CA TRP A 6 -5.98 5.80 -21.29
C TRP A 6 -5.48 7.20 -21.69
N LEU A 7 -6.19 7.84 -22.62
CA LEU A 7 -5.80 9.15 -23.18
C LEU A 7 -7.05 9.93 -23.60
N ARG A 8 -7.84 10.38 -22.61
CA ARG A 8 -8.99 11.29 -22.86
C ARG A 8 -9.57 12.04 -21.65
N SER A 9 -8.71 12.57 -20.76
CA SER A 9 -9.13 13.57 -19.77
C SER A 9 -8.01 14.56 -19.46
N TRP A 10 -8.34 15.86 -19.58
CA TRP A 10 -7.64 17.01 -18.99
C TRP A 10 -6.18 17.25 -19.43
N THR A 11 -6.05 18.16 -20.40
CA THR A 11 -4.83 18.95 -20.64
C THR A 11 -4.64 19.99 -19.54
N ASN A 12 -3.46 20.05 -18.93
CA ASN A 12 -2.63 21.27 -18.74
C ASN A 12 -1.61 21.10 -17.58
N PHE A 13 -0.33 21.41 -17.87
CA PHE A 13 0.78 21.81 -16.97
C PHE A 13 1.13 20.90 -15.76
N SER A 14 2.37 20.51 -15.43
CA SER A 14 3.75 21.04 -15.63
C SER A 14 4.20 22.17 -14.66
N GLY A 15 5.40 22.08 -14.05
CA GLY A 15 6.09 23.16 -13.30
C GLY A 15 7.02 22.89 -12.06
N THR A 16 6.99 21.76 -11.32
CA THR A 16 7.68 21.47 -10.00
C THR A 16 9.21 21.60 -9.82
N PHE A 17 9.62 22.46 -8.87
CA PHE A 17 10.76 22.39 -7.92
C PHE A 17 12.14 21.75 -8.40
N THR A 18 13.03 21.30 -7.50
CA THR A 18 14.51 21.55 -7.50
C THR A 18 15.50 20.40 -7.18
N ALA A 19 16.71 20.38 -7.79
CA ALA A 19 17.98 19.99 -7.11
C ALA A 19 19.33 20.59 -7.74
N ARG A 20 20.60 20.67 -7.21
CA ARG A 20 21.26 20.53 -5.86
C ARG A 20 22.56 19.52 -5.96
N ARG A 21 23.89 19.76 -5.56
CA ARG A 21 24.94 19.02 -4.66
C ARG A 21 26.50 19.40 -4.70
N SER A 22 27.35 18.90 -3.72
CA SER A 22 28.85 18.50 -3.67
C SER A 22 30.06 19.35 -3.17
N GLN A 23 31.24 18.78 -2.78
CA GLN A 23 31.71 17.41 -2.33
C GLN A 23 33.08 17.48 -1.60
N ARG A 24 33.17 16.76 -0.47
CA ARG A 24 34.26 15.89 0.12
C ARG A 24 35.80 16.12 -0.06
N HIS A 25 36.55 15.27 0.67
CA HIS A 25 37.99 15.29 0.94
C HIS A 25 38.70 13.94 0.61
N GLY A 26 40.03 13.96 0.40
CA GLY A 26 40.87 12.73 0.35
C GLY A 26 42.38 13.02 0.31
N LYS A 27 43.25 12.19 0.93
CA LYS A 27 44.72 12.49 1.04
C LYS A 27 45.66 11.30 1.41
N GLN A 28 46.95 11.48 1.06
CA GLN A 28 48.18 10.81 1.62
C GLN A 28 48.44 9.34 1.16
N ILE A 29 49.62 8.70 1.30
CA ILE A 29 50.94 9.05 1.93
C ILE A 29 52.13 8.52 1.06
N GLY A 30 53.32 9.17 1.08
CA GLY A 30 54.62 8.47 0.93
C GLY A 30 55.73 9.21 0.13
N SER A 31 57.04 9.09 0.42
CA SER A 31 57.74 8.50 1.60
C SER A 31 59.25 8.90 1.62
N ARG A 32 59.99 8.51 2.69
CA ARG A 32 61.48 8.49 2.89
C ARG A 32 62.21 9.76 3.41
N VAL A 33 63.23 9.69 4.29
CA VAL A 33 63.71 8.62 5.22
C VAL A 33 64.67 9.18 6.31
N ALA A 34 64.79 8.48 7.45
CA ALA A 34 65.85 8.55 8.49
C ALA A 34 65.99 9.83 9.37
N ALA A 35 66.38 9.75 10.65
CA ALA A 35 66.39 8.61 11.60
C ALA A 35 66.63 9.08 13.05
N CYS A 36 66.01 8.42 14.04
CA CYS A 36 66.66 8.06 15.31
C CYS A 36 65.86 6.94 16.03
N GLU A 37 66.57 6.07 16.74
CA GLU A 37 66.10 4.93 17.54
C GLU A 37 66.45 5.21 19.04
N ILE A 38 65.94 4.57 20.10
CA ILE A 38 64.99 3.45 20.30
C ILE A 38 64.42 3.53 21.75
N ALA A 39 63.22 2.98 21.99
CA ALA A 39 62.61 2.43 23.25
C ALA A 39 62.92 3.01 24.68
N ALA A 40 62.06 2.85 25.70
CA ALA A 40 60.60 2.65 25.84
C ALA A 40 60.26 2.66 27.36
N ILE A 41 59.14 3.25 27.78
CA ILE A 41 58.61 3.12 29.17
C ILE A 41 57.07 3.01 29.14
N THR A 42 56.52 2.14 29.98
CA THR A 42 55.08 1.85 30.17
C THR A 42 54.38 2.96 30.99
N PRO A 43 53.12 3.34 30.70
CA PRO A 43 52.47 4.47 31.37
C PRO A 43 51.83 4.15 32.73
N GLN A 44 51.91 5.11 33.65
CA GLN A 44 50.85 5.43 34.61
C GLN A 44 50.68 6.96 34.70
N ALA A 45 49.54 7.41 35.22
CA ALA A 45 49.04 8.77 35.04
C ALA A 45 49.64 9.81 36.01
N GLU A 46 49.69 11.07 35.56
CA GLU A 46 49.57 12.24 36.41
C GLU A 46 48.82 13.36 35.63
N SER A 47 48.39 14.42 36.31
CA SER A 47 47.19 15.18 35.92
C SER A 47 47.42 16.60 35.38
N LEU A 48 46.57 17.00 34.43
CA LEU A 48 46.08 18.37 34.15
C LEU A 48 47.10 19.50 33.94
N GLU A 49 47.15 19.99 32.70
CA GLU A 49 47.22 21.43 32.40
C GLU A 49 45.93 21.80 31.64
N PRO A 50 45.22 22.89 31.98
CA PRO A 50 43.98 23.26 31.33
C PRO A 50 44.25 23.81 29.93
N ARG A 51 43.89 23.03 28.90
CA ARG A 51 43.84 23.50 27.51
C ARG A 51 42.77 24.59 27.40
N LEU A 52 43.07 25.68 26.69
CA LEU A 52 42.23 26.89 26.63
C LEU A 52 40.74 26.55 26.40
N VAL A 53 39.91 26.99 27.33
CA VAL A 53 38.49 27.25 27.07
C VAL A 53 38.44 28.48 26.15
N LEU A 54 37.84 28.33 24.97
CA LEU A 54 37.45 29.49 24.16
C LEU A 54 36.26 30.17 24.86
N ASP A 55 36.33 31.49 24.98
CA ASP A 55 35.38 32.25 25.78
C ASP A 55 34.09 32.51 25.00
N ALA A 56 33.00 31.89 25.46
CA ALA A 56 31.64 32.09 24.94
C ALA A 56 31.08 33.51 25.20
N SER A 57 31.86 34.45 25.75
CA SER A 57 31.45 35.85 25.93
C SER A 57 31.55 36.72 24.67
N THR A 58 32.10 36.21 23.56
CA THR A 58 32.26 36.98 22.31
C THR A 58 30.97 36.87 21.48
N PRO A 59 30.15 37.94 21.35
CA PRO A 59 28.91 37.86 20.57
C PRO A 59 29.21 37.62 19.08
N VAL A 60 28.35 36.85 18.44
CA VAL A 60 28.38 36.54 17.00
C VAL A 60 27.15 37.13 16.31
N ASN A 61 27.22 37.31 14.99
CA ASN A 61 26.16 37.97 14.23
C ASN A 61 24.89 37.09 14.20
N ASP A 62 23.82 37.57 14.82
CA ASP A 62 22.49 37.00 14.64
C ASP A 62 21.91 37.50 13.30
N LEU A 63 22.00 36.63 12.30
CA LEU A 63 21.57 36.90 10.92
C LEU A 63 20.05 36.82 10.77
N VAL A 64 19.37 36.04 11.61
CA VAL A 64 17.91 35.93 11.68
C VAL A 64 17.31 37.24 12.13
N ALA A 65 17.69 37.76 13.30
CA ALA A 65 17.18 39.04 13.77
C ALA A 65 17.65 40.19 12.87
N PHE A 66 18.82 40.10 12.23
CA PHE A 66 19.22 41.11 11.24
C PHE A 66 18.28 41.13 10.03
N ALA A 67 17.95 39.97 9.47
CA ALA A 67 17.01 39.83 8.36
C ALA A 67 15.58 40.27 8.74
N GLN A 68 15.09 39.85 9.91
CA GLN A 68 13.79 40.26 10.45
C GLN A 68 13.73 41.78 10.67
N GLN A 69 14.78 42.39 11.23
CA GLN A 69 14.83 43.84 11.44
C GLN A 69 14.91 44.61 10.12
N LEU A 70 15.68 44.14 9.13
CA LEU A 70 15.70 44.71 7.77
C LEU A 70 14.30 44.69 7.14
N ASN A 71 13.60 43.56 7.20
CA ASN A 71 12.23 43.41 6.69
C ASN A 71 11.24 44.33 7.43
N ALA A 72 11.31 44.38 8.77
CA ALA A 72 10.48 45.25 9.61
C ALA A 72 10.74 46.76 9.36
N ALA A 73 11.96 47.13 9.00
CA ALA A 73 12.32 48.49 8.57
C ALA A 73 11.95 48.79 7.10
N GLY A 74 11.31 47.85 6.40
CA GLY A 74 10.87 48.01 5.02
C GLY A 74 11.98 47.87 3.96
N ALA A 75 13.13 47.28 4.31
CA ALA A 75 14.16 46.92 3.33
C ALA A 75 13.72 45.72 2.50
N LYS A 76 13.80 45.85 1.17
CA LYS A 76 13.37 44.84 0.20
C LYS A 76 14.49 44.42 -0.72
N LEU A 77 14.64 43.11 -0.89
CA LEU A 77 15.60 42.46 -1.76
C LEU A 77 14.91 42.13 -3.09
N TYR A 78 15.01 43.03 -4.07
CA TYR A 78 14.55 42.77 -5.43
C TYR A 78 15.60 41.95 -6.16
N GLY A 79 15.23 40.76 -6.63
CA GLY A 79 16.15 39.86 -7.29
C GLY A 79 15.43 38.86 -8.17
N ALA A 80 16.12 37.80 -8.56
CA ALA A 80 15.51 36.69 -9.25
C ALA A 80 15.97 35.39 -8.61
N ALA A 81 15.05 34.48 -8.30
CA ALA A 81 15.35 33.28 -7.52
C ALA A 81 16.23 32.26 -8.27
N TRP A 82 16.44 32.45 -9.58
CA TRP A 82 17.36 31.69 -10.44
C TRP A 82 18.73 32.39 -10.65
N ASN A 83 18.93 33.60 -10.10
CA ASN A 83 20.14 34.39 -10.30
C ASN A 83 21.15 34.16 -9.17
N ALA A 84 22.33 33.63 -9.53
CA ALA A 84 23.40 33.30 -8.60
C ALA A 84 23.85 34.45 -7.67
N ASP A 85 23.83 35.71 -8.12
CA ASP A 85 24.15 36.86 -7.25
C ASP A 85 23.05 37.10 -6.20
N THR A 86 21.78 36.88 -6.56
CA THR A 86 20.65 36.95 -5.61
C THR A 86 20.74 35.82 -4.59
N THR A 87 21.04 34.60 -5.04
CA THR A 87 21.32 33.45 -4.17
C THR A 87 22.49 33.71 -3.23
N ALA A 88 23.63 34.18 -3.73
CA ALA A 88 24.80 34.52 -2.91
C ALA A 88 24.49 35.62 -1.90
N GLN A 89 23.65 36.60 -2.26
CA GLN A 89 23.18 37.62 -1.33
C GLN A 89 22.28 37.04 -0.22
N MET A 90 21.45 36.05 -0.52
CA MET A 90 20.63 35.35 0.48
C MET A 90 21.49 34.46 1.38
N GLN A 91 22.43 33.68 0.82
CA GLN A 91 23.37 32.83 1.56
C GLN A 91 24.22 33.59 2.58
N LEU A 92 24.49 34.89 2.36
CA LEU A 92 25.16 35.75 3.37
C LEU A 92 24.37 35.94 4.68
N PHE A 93 23.08 35.58 4.71
CA PHE A 93 22.23 35.60 5.89
C PHE A 93 22.01 34.21 6.52
N GLY A 94 22.57 33.13 5.97
CA GLY A 94 22.31 31.77 6.46
C GLY A 94 20.82 31.40 6.42
N ASP A 95 20.35 30.73 7.47
CA ASP A 95 18.94 30.46 7.77
C ASP A 95 18.08 31.75 7.79
N GLY A 96 18.67 32.86 8.24
CA GLY A 96 18.10 34.21 8.27
C GLY A 96 17.60 34.70 6.90
N ALA A 97 18.08 34.11 5.80
CA ALA A 97 17.61 34.40 4.45
C ALA A 97 16.08 34.33 4.30
N GLN A 98 15.42 33.39 5.00
CA GLN A 98 13.97 33.19 4.90
C GLN A 98 13.15 34.37 5.45
N PHE A 99 13.74 35.19 6.33
CA PHE A 99 13.07 36.36 6.92
C PHE A 99 13.26 37.64 6.09
N LEU A 100 14.03 37.60 5.01
CA LEU A 100 14.21 38.74 4.11
C LEU A 100 12.95 39.06 3.32
N SER A 101 12.70 40.35 3.08
CA SER A 101 11.63 40.82 2.21
C SER A 101 12.03 40.64 0.73
N PHE A 102 12.15 39.38 0.28
CA PHE A 102 12.48 39.05 -1.11
C PHE A 102 11.33 39.44 -2.06
N VAL A 103 11.69 39.96 -3.23
CA VAL A 103 10.74 40.38 -4.27
C VAL A 103 11.22 39.87 -5.63
N GLU A 104 10.57 38.79 -6.09
CA GLU A 104 10.81 38.21 -7.40
C GLU A 104 10.54 39.25 -8.51
N SER A 105 11.58 39.54 -9.27
CA SER A 105 11.66 40.63 -10.25
C SER A 105 11.74 40.10 -11.70
N THR A 106 11.62 38.79 -11.89
CA THR A 106 11.48 38.12 -13.18
C THR A 106 10.17 37.32 -13.27
N ASN A 107 9.86 36.85 -14.46
CA ASN A 107 8.81 35.88 -14.70
C ASN A 107 9.39 34.47 -14.80
N THR A 108 8.50 33.48 -14.95
CA THR A 108 8.85 32.05 -15.06
C THR A 108 9.80 31.74 -16.23
N SER A 109 9.91 32.63 -17.24
CA SER A 109 10.84 32.54 -18.38
C SER A 109 12.11 33.39 -18.21
N HIS A 110 12.45 33.74 -16.96
CA HIS A 110 13.65 34.47 -16.55
C HIS A 110 13.76 35.88 -17.17
N GLN A 111 12.66 36.46 -17.65
CA GLN A 111 12.60 37.84 -18.16
C GLN A 111 12.10 38.81 -17.09
N PRO A 112 12.53 40.08 -17.05
CA PRO A 112 12.03 41.08 -16.11
C PRO A 112 10.50 41.17 -16.12
N ASN A 113 9.89 41.19 -14.93
CA ASN A 113 8.43 41.23 -14.76
C ASN A 113 7.89 42.67 -14.58
N GLN A 114 6.60 42.80 -14.30
CA GLN A 114 5.99 44.11 -14.03
C GLN A 114 6.59 44.79 -12.79
N VAL A 115 6.96 44.04 -11.75
CA VAL A 115 7.58 44.57 -10.52
C VAL A 115 8.97 45.15 -10.82
N ALA A 116 9.77 44.49 -11.66
CA ALA A 116 11.03 45.06 -12.14
C ALA A 116 10.83 46.33 -12.97
N THR A 117 9.73 46.42 -13.73
CA THR A 117 9.37 47.62 -14.50
C THR A 117 8.97 48.76 -13.57
N ASP A 118 8.03 48.53 -12.66
CA ASP A 118 7.47 49.52 -11.73
C ASP A 118 8.51 50.05 -10.75
N HIS A 119 9.43 49.19 -10.28
CA HIS A 119 10.52 49.57 -9.39
C HIS A 119 11.84 49.90 -10.12
N ASN A 120 11.88 49.86 -11.45
CA ASN A 120 13.09 50.08 -12.26
C ASN A 120 14.29 49.25 -11.74
N ILE A 121 14.14 47.93 -11.76
CA ILE A 121 15.16 46.95 -11.38
C ILE A 121 15.86 46.47 -12.67
N THR A 122 17.13 46.83 -12.83
CA THR A 122 17.94 46.50 -14.02
C THR A 122 19.17 45.64 -13.70
N THR A 123 19.33 45.26 -12.43
CA THR A 123 20.47 44.51 -11.89
C THR A 123 19.97 43.68 -10.73
N TYR A 124 20.43 42.44 -10.62
CA TYR A 124 20.09 41.54 -9.52
C TYR A 124 21.35 41.23 -8.69
N PRO A 125 21.26 41.18 -7.35
CA PRO A 125 20.17 41.74 -6.54
C PRO A 125 20.16 43.29 -6.59
N THR A 126 19.04 43.87 -6.20
CA THR A 126 18.88 45.31 -5.88
C THR A 126 18.14 45.43 -4.56
N TRP A 127 18.77 46.02 -3.56
CA TRP A 127 18.09 46.43 -2.33
C TRP A 127 17.42 47.78 -2.51
N ILE A 128 16.20 47.94 -1.99
CA ILE A 128 15.53 49.23 -1.81
C ILE A 128 15.08 49.34 -0.36
N PHE A 129 15.43 50.45 0.30
CA PHE A 129 15.08 50.73 1.70
C PHE A 129 13.88 51.69 1.78
N ALA A 130 13.29 51.87 2.97
CA ALA A 130 12.07 52.66 3.16
C ALA A 130 12.22 54.17 2.81
N ASP A 131 13.44 54.69 2.75
CA ASP A 131 13.74 56.05 2.26
C ASP A 131 13.87 56.13 0.72
N ASN A 132 13.74 55.00 0.03
CA ASN A 132 13.99 54.79 -1.41
C ASN A 132 15.48 54.83 -1.83
N SER A 133 16.42 54.81 -0.87
CA SER A 133 17.82 54.53 -1.17
C SER A 133 18.00 53.12 -1.74
N ARG A 134 19.10 52.89 -2.47
CA ARG A 134 19.35 51.64 -3.19
C ARG A 134 20.79 51.17 -3.11
N LEU A 135 20.98 49.85 -3.10
CA LEU A 135 22.25 49.17 -3.33
C LEU A 135 22.05 48.10 -4.42
N THR A 136 23.05 47.85 -5.26
CA THR A 136 22.93 46.96 -6.44
C THR A 136 24.12 46.02 -6.55
N GLY A 137 23.87 44.75 -6.90
CA GLY A 137 24.83 43.66 -6.77
C GLY A 137 24.95 43.18 -5.32
N VAL A 138 25.70 42.10 -5.09
CA VAL A 138 25.86 41.48 -3.76
C VAL A 138 26.47 42.48 -2.76
N GLN A 139 25.81 42.66 -1.61
CA GLN A 139 26.22 43.54 -0.53
C GLN A 139 26.69 42.74 0.68
N THR A 140 27.71 43.25 1.37
CA THR A 140 28.11 42.71 2.67
C THR A 140 27.09 43.11 3.74
N LEU A 141 26.96 42.28 4.79
CA LEU A 141 26.09 42.58 5.94
C LEU A 141 26.39 43.96 6.55
N ALA A 142 27.67 44.34 6.60
CA ALA A 142 28.10 45.67 7.07
C ALA A 142 27.62 46.82 6.18
N ALA A 143 27.54 46.63 4.85
CA ALA A 143 26.98 47.63 3.94
C ALA A 143 25.45 47.76 4.10
N LEU A 144 24.75 46.64 4.26
CA LEU A 144 23.31 46.62 4.55
C LEU A 144 22.99 47.26 5.91
N SER A 145 23.83 47.01 6.92
CA SER A 145 23.75 47.61 8.25
C SER A 145 23.95 49.13 8.19
N ALA A 146 25.00 49.59 7.51
CA ALA A 146 25.29 51.01 7.33
C ALA A 146 24.20 51.75 6.53
N GLN A 147 23.56 51.12 5.54
CA GLN A 147 22.54 51.74 4.70
C GLN A 147 21.15 51.76 5.35
N SER A 148 20.79 50.70 6.11
CA SER A 148 19.52 50.63 6.86
C SER A 148 19.55 51.40 8.18
N GLY A 149 20.74 51.65 8.74
CA GLY A 149 20.92 52.16 10.10
C GLY A 149 20.70 51.10 11.19
N ILE A 150 20.48 49.83 10.81
CA ILE A 150 20.26 48.71 11.72
C ILE A 150 21.62 48.10 12.05
N ALA A 151 22.01 48.11 13.32
CA ALA A 151 23.17 47.35 13.77
C ALA A 151 22.90 45.86 13.59
N ILE A 152 23.87 45.09 13.09
CA ILE A 152 23.75 43.62 13.03
C ILE A 152 23.57 43.13 14.48
N PRO A 153 22.43 42.51 14.84
CA PRO A 153 22.21 42.00 16.18
C PRO A 153 23.23 40.93 16.53
N GLN A 154 23.37 40.64 17.82
CA GLN A 154 24.25 39.58 18.29
C GLN A 154 23.51 38.77 19.33
N ASP A 155 23.52 37.45 19.18
CA ASP A 155 22.94 36.51 20.15
C ASP A 155 23.87 35.29 20.29
N PHE A 156 23.59 34.49 21.31
CA PHE A 156 24.29 33.25 21.68
C PHE A 156 23.31 32.07 21.81
N LEU A 157 22.01 32.31 21.60
CA LEU A 157 20.99 31.27 21.70
C LEU A 157 20.82 30.54 20.36
N PRO A 158 20.75 29.19 20.36
CA PRO A 158 20.32 28.45 19.19
C PRO A 158 18.82 28.66 18.93
N GLY A 159 18.36 28.39 17.72
CA GLY A 159 16.96 28.58 17.31
C GLY A 159 16.48 27.58 16.26
N PHE A 160 15.21 27.72 15.86
CA PHE A 160 14.64 27.09 14.67
C PHE A 160 13.46 27.90 14.12
N ALA A 161 13.12 27.69 12.85
CA ALA A 161 12.04 28.41 12.17
C ALA A 161 10.65 28.18 12.83
N PRO A 162 9.79 29.21 13.00
CA PRO A 162 8.53 29.07 13.72
C PRO A 162 7.55 28.04 13.13
N ILE A 163 7.37 26.94 13.85
CA ILE A 163 6.49 25.83 13.47
C ILE A 163 5.02 26.25 13.62
N GLY A 164 4.26 26.25 12.53
CA GLY A 164 2.82 26.48 12.54
C GLY A 164 2.01 25.28 13.05
N THR A 165 0.70 25.43 13.23
CA THR A 165 -0.21 24.33 13.57
C THR A 165 -0.09 23.19 12.56
N GLN A 166 0.21 21.98 13.03
CA GLN A 166 0.31 20.79 12.19
C GLN A 166 -1.01 20.00 12.17
N THR A 167 -1.19 19.17 11.15
CA THR A 167 -2.26 18.16 11.09
C THR A 167 -1.63 16.80 10.82
N VAL A 168 -1.90 15.84 11.69
CA VAL A 168 -1.50 14.43 11.55
C VAL A 168 -2.75 13.61 11.24
N LEU A 169 -2.64 12.64 10.34
CA LEU A 169 -3.72 11.70 10.04
C LEU A 169 -3.50 10.42 10.87
N GLY A 170 -4.57 9.80 11.34
CA GLY A 170 -4.48 8.43 11.89
C GLY A 170 -3.81 7.50 10.86
N GLY A 171 -2.89 6.64 11.32
CA GLY A 171 -2.19 5.69 10.45
C GLY A 171 -1.19 6.29 9.45
N SER A 172 -0.97 7.62 9.43
CA SER A 172 -0.02 8.28 8.53
C SER A 172 0.99 9.14 9.30
N PRO A 173 2.14 8.56 9.73
CA PRO A 173 3.17 9.30 10.46
C PRO A 173 3.73 10.48 9.67
N LEU A 174 3.75 11.67 10.30
CA LEU A 174 4.23 12.91 9.71
C LEU A 174 5.68 13.15 10.11
N MET A 175 6.60 13.04 9.16
CA MET A 175 8.00 13.44 9.34
C MET A 175 8.11 14.97 9.33
N LEU A 176 8.14 15.60 10.50
CA LEU A 176 8.27 17.04 10.68
C LEU A 176 9.75 17.45 10.73
N PRO A 177 10.32 18.05 9.67
CA PRO A 177 11.66 18.62 9.69
C PRO A 177 11.69 19.90 10.53
N ILE A 178 12.85 20.17 11.13
CA ILE A 178 13.15 21.32 11.98
C ILE A 178 14.40 21.99 11.43
N ASP A 179 14.20 23.09 10.70
CA ASP A 179 15.21 24.03 10.19
C ASP A 179 15.88 24.72 11.39
N GLY A 180 17.10 24.28 11.73
CA GLY A 180 17.77 24.58 13.01
C GLY A 180 19.06 25.38 12.80
N PHE A 181 19.35 26.30 13.72
CA PHE A 181 20.49 27.22 13.59
C PHE A 181 21.19 27.48 14.92
N ASP A 182 22.53 27.48 14.90
CA ASP A 182 23.35 28.06 15.97
C ASP A 182 24.18 29.25 15.46
N PRO A 183 24.17 30.43 16.13
CA PRO A 183 24.98 31.58 15.73
C PRO A 183 26.50 31.34 15.64
N ASN A 184 27.01 30.28 16.29
CA ASN A 184 28.43 29.87 16.28
C ASN A 184 28.70 28.69 15.33
N GLY A 185 27.66 28.02 14.84
CA GLY A 185 27.75 26.72 14.15
C GLY A 185 28.04 25.54 15.08
N ASP A 186 27.64 25.62 16.35
CA ASP A 186 27.76 24.53 17.32
C ASP A 186 26.81 23.36 17.02
N VAL A 187 27.17 22.15 17.45
CA VAL A 187 26.32 20.96 17.25
C VAL A 187 25.06 21.06 18.11
N LEU A 188 23.91 21.14 17.45
CA LEU A 188 22.60 21.23 18.08
C LEU A 188 22.09 19.86 18.52
N THR A 189 21.40 19.83 19.65
CA THR A 189 20.73 18.66 20.21
C THR A 189 19.26 18.97 20.46
N TYR A 190 18.39 17.97 20.33
CA TYR A 190 16.95 18.16 20.38
C TYR A 190 16.29 17.31 21.47
N SER A 191 15.19 17.80 22.02
CA SER A 191 14.24 16.98 22.77
C SER A 191 12.80 17.39 22.45
N VAL A 192 11.89 16.43 22.49
CA VAL A 192 10.46 16.64 22.20
C VAL A 192 9.61 16.15 23.37
N SER A 193 8.51 16.86 23.63
CA SER A 193 7.53 16.50 24.65
C SER A 193 6.11 16.86 24.20
N ILE A 194 5.11 16.20 24.77
CA ILE A 194 3.69 16.41 24.42
C ILE A 194 2.91 16.75 25.68
N SER A 195 2.03 17.74 25.57
CA SER A 195 1.04 18.10 26.59
C SER A 195 -0.35 18.18 25.94
N ASN A 196 -1.41 18.28 26.77
CA ASN A 196 -2.80 18.36 26.32
C ASN A 196 -3.24 17.27 25.31
N ASN A 197 -2.57 16.11 25.33
CA ASN A 197 -2.77 15.03 24.36
C ASN A 197 -4.11 14.31 24.57
N THR A 198 -5.09 14.61 23.70
CA THR A 198 -6.47 14.09 23.84
C THR A 198 -6.75 12.82 23.05
N ALA A 199 -5.95 12.50 22.02
CA ALA A 199 -6.21 11.40 21.09
C ALA A 199 -5.03 10.44 20.87
N GLY A 200 -3.99 10.51 21.70
CA GLY A 200 -2.93 9.50 21.77
C GLY A 200 -1.72 9.75 20.86
N LEU A 201 -1.46 11.00 20.46
CA LEU A 201 -0.30 11.39 19.65
C LEU A 201 1.01 10.87 20.26
N THR A 202 1.89 10.32 19.43
CA THR A 202 3.30 10.04 19.75
C THR A 202 4.20 11.06 19.04
N ALA A 203 5.37 11.33 19.60
CA ALA A 203 6.34 12.26 19.03
C ALA A 203 7.75 11.75 19.32
N THR A 204 8.49 11.41 18.26
CA THR A 204 9.77 10.72 18.35
C THR A 204 10.80 11.47 17.51
N LEU A 205 11.95 11.80 18.10
CA LEU A 205 13.09 12.32 17.34
C LEU A 205 13.75 11.19 16.56
N ARG A 206 13.93 11.38 15.25
CA ARG A 206 14.68 10.46 14.40
C ARG A 206 16.19 10.58 14.68
N PRO A 207 16.97 9.49 14.52
CA PRO A 207 18.41 9.56 14.63
C PRO A 207 19.00 10.30 13.42
N ARG A 208 19.89 11.28 13.67
CA ARG A 208 20.69 11.88 12.61
C ARG A 208 21.77 10.90 12.16
N VAL A 209 21.49 10.15 11.10
CA VAL A 209 22.46 9.18 10.53
C VAL A 209 23.24 9.78 9.36
N GLY A 210 22.65 10.72 8.63
CA GLY A 210 23.35 11.52 7.63
C GLY A 210 22.40 12.47 6.90
N ALA A 211 22.97 13.30 6.05
CA ALA A 211 22.22 14.21 5.22
C ALA A 211 22.75 14.27 3.79
N LEU A 212 21.87 14.71 2.91
CA LEU A 212 22.12 14.93 1.51
C LEU A 212 22.02 16.45 1.32
N ARG A 213 23.18 17.14 1.26
CA ARG A 213 23.30 18.60 1.01
C ARG A 213 23.41 18.84 -0.47
N ILE A 214 22.42 19.50 -1.03
CA ILE A 214 22.25 19.53 -2.46
C ILE A 214 22.34 21.09 -2.81
N SER A 215 23.23 21.56 -3.69
CA SER A 215 23.52 22.94 -4.19
C SER A 215 23.26 23.16 -5.72
N VAL A 216 22.36 24.09 -6.10
CA VAL A 216 21.76 24.23 -7.45
C VAL A 216 22.40 25.37 -8.26
N ALA A 217 22.56 25.17 -9.58
CA ALA A 217 23.04 26.20 -10.50
C ALA A 217 22.08 27.41 -10.56
N GLY A 218 22.45 28.49 -9.88
CA GLY A 218 21.75 29.76 -9.90
C GLY A 218 20.63 29.93 -8.87
N TYR A 219 20.14 28.85 -8.25
CA TYR A 219 19.03 28.92 -7.29
C TYR A 219 19.50 28.85 -5.83
N GLY A 220 20.47 27.97 -5.48
CA GLY A 220 21.01 27.85 -4.12
C GLY A 220 20.99 26.43 -3.55
N GLU A 221 21.18 26.30 -2.24
CA GLU A 221 21.19 24.99 -1.59
C GLU A 221 19.81 24.60 -1.05
N MET A 222 19.58 23.31 -0.88
CA MET A 222 18.65 22.80 0.12
C MET A 222 19.25 21.51 0.74
N LEU A 223 18.82 21.13 1.94
CA LEU A 223 19.34 19.99 2.71
C LEU A 223 18.24 18.95 2.95
N PHE A 224 18.54 17.66 2.82
CA PHE A 224 17.63 16.55 3.18
C PHE A 224 18.26 15.74 4.31
N ASP A 225 17.53 15.51 5.40
CA ASP A 225 17.82 14.41 6.32
C ASP A 225 17.58 13.08 5.58
N THR A 226 18.51 12.11 5.68
CA THR A 226 18.40 10.82 4.98
C THR A 226 17.98 9.70 5.92
N PHE A 227 16.97 8.94 5.51
CA PHE A 227 16.33 7.90 6.31
C PHE A 227 17.10 6.57 6.31
N ASP A 228 18.40 6.63 6.63
CA ASP A 228 19.31 5.47 6.66
C ASP A 228 18.87 4.35 7.62
N ASP A 229 18.09 4.70 8.65
CA ASP A 229 17.49 3.79 9.63
C ASP A 229 16.22 3.08 9.13
N LEU A 230 15.58 3.58 8.06
CA LEU A 230 14.32 3.02 7.52
C LEU A 230 14.43 2.49 6.07
N THR A 231 15.26 3.12 5.23
CA THR A 231 15.51 2.72 3.83
C THR A 231 17.00 2.69 3.46
N PRO A 232 17.85 1.95 4.23
CA PRO A 232 19.31 1.92 4.04
C PRO A 232 19.76 1.53 2.63
N ARG A 233 19.07 0.60 1.95
CA ARG A 233 19.43 0.18 0.58
C ARG A 233 19.39 1.36 -0.39
N VAL A 234 18.40 2.22 -0.21
CA VAL A 234 18.14 3.39 -1.06
C VAL A 234 19.15 4.49 -0.75
N THR A 235 19.39 4.77 0.53
CA THR A 235 20.32 5.84 0.92
C THR A 235 21.76 5.46 0.65
N GLU A 236 22.19 4.21 0.86
CA GLU A 236 23.53 3.72 0.49
C GLU A 236 23.78 3.87 -1.01
N HIS A 237 22.84 3.44 -1.87
CA HIS A 237 22.96 3.58 -3.32
C HIS A 237 23.04 5.05 -3.76
N ILE A 238 22.15 5.91 -3.24
CA ILE A 238 22.13 7.35 -3.56
C ILE A 238 23.37 8.08 -3.01
N LYS A 239 24.01 7.56 -1.96
CA LYS A 239 25.30 8.04 -1.42
C LYS A 239 26.50 7.54 -2.23
N GLU A 240 26.51 6.32 -2.76
CA GLU A 240 27.57 5.85 -3.68
C GLU A 240 27.55 6.63 -5.02
N LEU A 241 26.36 6.87 -5.58
CA LEU A 241 26.20 7.78 -6.72
C LEU A 241 26.59 9.23 -6.36
N ALA A 242 26.48 9.63 -5.10
CA ALA A 242 27.00 10.91 -4.66
C ALA A 242 28.53 10.94 -4.70
N ASP A 243 29.15 9.97 -4.05
CA ASP A 243 30.59 9.94 -3.80
C ASP A 243 31.44 9.66 -5.04
N SER A 244 30.80 9.18 -6.11
CA SER A 244 31.36 9.09 -7.47
C SER A 244 31.18 10.38 -8.29
N GLY A 245 30.42 11.37 -7.80
CA GLY A 245 30.05 12.59 -8.54
C GLY A 245 29.09 12.33 -9.69
N PHE A 246 28.33 11.23 -9.68
CA PHE A 246 27.57 10.74 -10.83
C PHE A 246 26.60 11.77 -11.41
N PHE A 247 25.87 12.48 -10.55
CA PHE A 247 24.85 13.44 -10.97
C PHE A 247 25.37 14.89 -11.16
N ASN A 248 26.69 15.10 -11.24
CA ASN A 248 27.25 16.41 -11.55
C ASN A 248 26.74 16.89 -12.91
N ASP A 249 26.36 18.16 -13.02
CA ASP A 249 25.76 18.78 -14.20
C ASP A 249 24.47 18.09 -14.73
N ILE A 250 23.81 17.22 -13.94
CA ILE A 250 22.52 16.62 -14.31
C ILE A 250 21.36 17.59 -14.05
N ILE A 251 20.37 17.59 -14.95
CA ILE A 251 19.20 18.47 -14.90
C ILE A 251 17.96 17.86 -14.25
N PHE A 252 16.98 18.72 -13.92
CA PHE A 252 15.58 18.32 -13.79
C PHE A 252 14.99 18.23 -15.18
N HIS A 253 14.81 17.01 -15.65
CA HIS A 253 14.28 16.73 -16.98
C HIS A 253 12.75 16.77 -16.98
N ARG A 254 12.09 16.63 -15.81
CA ARG A 254 10.64 16.71 -15.65
C ARG A 254 10.25 17.34 -14.32
N VAL A 255 9.20 18.15 -14.37
CA VAL A 255 8.87 19.22 -13.41
C VAL A 255 7.34 19.46 -13.58
N VAL A 256 6.47 19.18 -12.57
CA VAL A 256 4.97 19.13 -12.68
C VAL A 256 4.15 19.82 -11.55
N ASN A 257 3.99 21.16 -11.56
CA ASN A 257 3.52 21.97 -10.40
C ASN A 257 2.26 21.41 -9.71
N GLY A 258 2.30 21.36 -8.38
CA GLY A 258 1.41 20.60 -7.52
C GLY A 258 1.75 19.10 -7.34
N PHE A 259 2.81 18.56 -7.97
CA PHE A 259 3.11 17.12 -7.99
C PHE A 259 4.55 16.75 -7.56
N VAL A 260 5.50 16.57 -8.50
CA VAL A 260 6.86 16.05 -8.23
C VAL A 260 7.96 16.63 -9.13
N ILE A 261 9.12 16.90 -8.52
CA ILE A 261 10.43 17.16 -9.15
C ILE A 261 10.89 15.86 -9.82
N GLN A 262 11.59 15.86 -10.95
CA GLN A 262 12.27 14.63 -11.40
C GLN A 262 13.65 14.92 -12.02
N GLY A 263 14.67 14.31 -11.42
CA GLY A 263 16.07 14.44 -11.80
C GLY A 263 16.82 13.10 -11.72
N GLY A 264 18.13 13.15 -11.90
CA GLY A 264 19.01 11.99 -11.79
C GLY A 264 19.09 11.08 -13.02
N ASP A 265 18.63 11.55 -14.18
CA ASP A 265 18.91 10.94 -15.47
C ASP A 265 20.12 11.62 -16.14
N PRO A 266 21.25 10.93 -16.37
CA PRO A 266 22.45 11.49 -17.00
C PRO A 266 22.30 11.86 -18.47
N THR A 267 21.20 11.45 -19.11
CA THR A 267 20.84 11.81 -20.48
C THR A 267 19.84 12.98 -20.54
N GLY A 268 19.20 13.31 -19.42
CA GLY A 268 18.18 14.36 -19.33
C GLY A 268 16.91 14.09 -20.16
N THR A 269 16.56 12.82 -20.43
CA THR A 269 15.40 12.42 -21.25
C THR A 269 14.22 11.83 -20.44
N GLY A 270 14.45 11.50 -19.17
CA GLY A 270 13.57 10.68 -18.34
C GLY A 270 13.75 9.18 -18.52
N THR A 271 14.77 8.71 -19.26
CA THR A 271 14.94 7.28 -19.61
C THR A 271 16.34 6.71 -19.36
N GLY A 272 17.30 7.49 -18.88
CA GLY A 272 18.60 6.99 -18.42
C GLY A 272 18.61 6.55 -16.95
N GLY A 273 19.76 6.02 -16.55
CA GLY A 273 20.07 5.47 -15.22
C GLY A 273 21.58 5.44 -14.99
N SER A 274 22.05 4.80 -13.90
CA SER A 274 23.47 4.73 -13.57
C SER A 274 24.19 3.53 -14.18
N THR A 275 25.47 3.38 -13.83
CA THR A 275 26.26 2.16 -14.09
C THR A 275 26.36 1.24 -12.86
N LEU A 276 25.72 1.56 -11.73
CA LEU A 276 25.65 0.67 -10.57
C LEU A 276 24.61 -0.44 -10.77
N GLY A 277 23.55 -0.13 -11.52
CA GLY A 277 22.48 -1.07 -11.86
C GLY A 277 21.25 -0.94 -10.96
N GLN A 278 20.21 -1.70 -11.28
CA GLN A 278 18.91 -1.61 -10.63
C GLN A 278 18.87 -2.34 -9.27
N PHE A 279 18.02 -1.87 -8.37
CA PHE A 279 17.79 -2.46 -7.05
C PHE A 279 16.32 -2.47 -6.62
N ASP A 280 16.01 -3.49 -5.81
CA ASP A 280 14.70 -3.80 -5.26
C ASP A 280 14.12 -2.65 -4.42
N ASP A 281 12.80 -2.48 -4.41
CA ASP A 281 12.10 -1.47 -3.61
C ASP A 281 12.30 -1.70 -2.10
N GLN A 282 12.39 -0.61 -1.33
CA GLN A 282 12.40 -0.65 0.13
C GLN A 282 11.36 0.32 0.70
N PHE A 283 10.48 -0.18 1.56
CA PHE A 283 9.34 0.56 2.09
C PHE A 283 9.30 0.45 3.62
N ASN A 284 8.57 1.37 4.25
CA ASN A 284 8.37 1.41 5.69
C ASN A 284 7.03 2.10 5.99
N THR A 285 6.28 1.63 6.98
CA THR A 285 4.93 2.16 7.34
C THR A 285 4.95 3.64 7.71
N ASP A 286 6.07 4.11 8.26
CA ASP A 286 6.28 5.47 8.74
C ASP A 286 6.61 6.45 7.60
N LEU A 287 6.78 5.92 6.39
CA LEU A 287 7.17 6.66 5.18
C LEU A 287 6.03 6.68 4.16
N GLN A 288 5.18 7.68 4.30
CA GLN A 288 4.05 7.95 3.39
C GLN A 288 4.17 9.35 2.78
N PHE A 289 3.65 9.54 1.57
CA PHE A 289 3.65 10.80 0.84
C PHE A 289 2.55 11.76 1.36
N ASN A 290 2.55 12.04 2.66
CA ASN A 290 1.59 12.92 3.32
C ASN A 290 2.00 14.40 3.37
N ARG A 291 3.24 14.73 2.95
CA ARG A 291 3.77 16.10 2.98
C ARG A 291 4.66 16.47 1.81
N THR A 292 4.91 17.78 1.69
CA THR A 292 5.83 18.37 0.73
C THR A 292 7.30 18.13 1.08
N GLY A 293 8.19 18.14 0.09
CA GLY A 293 9.64 18.03 0.32
C GLY A 293 10.14 16.66 0.80
N LEU A 294 9.38 15.59 0.62
CA LEU A 294 9.89 14.21 0.74
C LEU A 294 10.69 13.88 -0.51
N ILE A 295 11.86 13.23 -0.40
CA ILE A 295 12.64 12.72 -1.54
C ILE A 295 12.48 11.20 -1.67
N ALA A 296 12.25 10.71 -2.88
CA ALA A 296 11.94 9.32 -3.18
C ALA A 296 12.46 8.86 -4.56
N MET A 297 12.50 7.55 -4.78
CA MET A 297 13.00 6.95 -6.02
C MET A 297 11.99 6.99 -7.17
N ALA A 298 12.45 7.39 -8.36
CA ALA A 298 11.70 7.27 -9.61
C ALA A 298 12.12 6.00 -10.35
N LYS A 299 11.15 5.12 -10.63
CA LYS A 299 11.33 3.79 -11.23
C LYS A 299 10.38 3.57 -12.41
N THR A 300 10.59 2.54 -13.22
CA THR A 300 9.73 2.23 -14.39
C THR A 300 8.68 1.15 -14.09
N THR A 301 9.06 0.15 -13.31
CA THR A 301 8.22 -0.89 -12.72
C THR A 301 8.68 -1.16 -11.29
N ASP A 302 8.01 -2.06 -10.58
CA ASP A 302 8.50 -2.56 -9.30
C ASP A 302 9.90 -3.17 -9.43
N ASP A 303 10.70 -3.01 -8.37
CA ASP A 303 12.09 -3.46 -8.24
C ASP A 303 13.05 -2.94 -9.34
N THR A 304 12.82 -1.71 -9.83
CA THR A 304 13.66 -1.07 -10.86
C THR A 304 14.23 0.29 -10.46
N ASN A 305 14.50 0.51 -9.17
CA ASN A 305 15.16 1.73 -8.69
C ASN A 305 16.62 1.78 -9.18
N ASP A 306 17.13 2.98 -9.44
CA ASP A 306 18.48 3.23 -9.98
C ASP A 306 18.92 4.64 -9.53
N SER A 307 19.22 5.57 -10.44
CA SER A 307 19.64 6.93 -10.10
C SER A 307 18.55 8.00 -10.16
N GLN A 308 17.43 7.74 -10.82
CA GLN A 308 16.39 8.76 -10.93
C GLN A 308 15.65 8.93 -9.59
N PHE A 309 15.48 10.17 -9.17
CA PHE A 309 14.74 10.51 -7.96
C PHE A 309 13.73 11.61 -8.23
N PHE A 310 12.69 11.63 -7.41
CA PHE A 310 11.70 12.69 -7.36
C PHE A 310 11.56 13.24 -5.95
N ILE A 311 10.98 14.43 -5.84
CA ILE A 311 10.74 15.10 -4.57
C ILE A 311 9.35 15.75 -4.61
N THR A 312 8.57 15.63 -3.54
CA THR A 312 7.14 16.01 -3.54
C THR A 312 6.86 17.51 -3.43
N GLU A 313 5.66 17.87 -3.88
CA GLU A 313 5.09 19.22 -3.83
C GLU A 313 3.86 19.38 -2.93
N GLY A 314 3.60 18.38 -2.09
CA GLY A 314 2.41 18.26 -1.25
C GLY A 314 2.17 16.80 -0.91
N ALA A 315 0.99 16.49 -0.40
CA ALA A 315 0.59 15.10 -0.18
C ALA A 315 0.32 14.39 -1.53
N GLN A 316 1.06 13.33 -1.82
CA GLN A 316 0.97 12.51 -3.04
C GLN A 316 0.68 11.04 -2.71
N ARG A 317 -0.23 10.79 -1.77
CA ARG A 317 -0.58 9.46 -1.20
C ARG A 317 -0.78 8.33 -2.24
N HIS A 318 -1.16 8.67 -3.47
CA HIS A 318 -1.25 7.72 -4.59
C HIS A 318 0.08 7.11 -5.05
N LEU A 319 1.20 7.51 -4.44
CA LEU A 319 2.53 6.94 -4.59
C LEU A 319 2.95 6.08 -3.38
N ASP A 320 2.14 6.02 -2.31
CA ASP A 320 2.44 5.27 -1.08
C ASP A 320 2.64 3.78 -1.43
N PHE A 321 3.75 3.23 -0.93
CA PHE A 321 4.24 1.88 -1.20
C PHE A 321 4.37 1.51 -2.70
N GLN A 322 4.45 2.53 -3.57
CA GLN A 322 4.86 2.41 -4.97
C GLN A 322 6.25 3.00 -5.20
N HIS A 323 6.72 3.92 -4.36
CA HIS A 323 8.01 4.58 -4.50
C HIS A 323 8.74 4.73 -3.16
N SER A 324 9.98 4.26 -3.08
CA SER A 324 10.80 4.32 -1.86
C SER A 324 11.19 5.75 -1.50
N ILE A 325 10.62 6.27 -0.40
CA ILE A 325 11.06 7.52 0.24
C ILE A 325 12.38 7.27 0.99
N PHE A 326 13.34 8.19 0.85
CA PHE A 326 14.66 8.06 1.48
C PHE A 326 15.16 9.34 2.20
N GLY A 327 14.32 10.37 2.31
CA GLY A 327 14.64 11.55 3.12
C GLY A 327 13.57 12.63 3.12
N VAL A 328 13.80 13.70 3.89
CA VAL A 328 12.88 14.83 4.06
C VAL A 328 13.60 16.17 4.13
N LEU A 329 13.00 17.20 3.51
CA LEU A 329 13.57 18.54 3.37
C LEU A 329 13.70 19.22 4.72
N VAL A 330 14.92 19.56 5.15
CA VAL A 330 15.17 20.34 6.36
C VAL A 330 15.45 21.81 6.05
N GLU A 331 16.36 22.10 5.13
CA GLU A 331 16.68 23.48 4.72
C GLU A 331 16.24 23.77 3.28
N GLY A 332 16.04 25.06 2.97
CA GLY A 332 15.98 25.62 1.61
C GLY A 332 14.65 25.39 0.86
N GLU A 333 13.53 25.43 1.59
CA GLU A 333 12.16 25.40 1.02
C GLU A 333 11.91 26.49 -0.04
N SER A 334 12.58 27.65 0.06
CA SER A 334 12.52 28.72 -0.94
C SER A 334 13.25 28.36 -2.24
N VAL A 335 14.40 27.70 -2.14
CA VAL A 335 15.14 27.13 -3.28
C VAL A 335 14.36 25.97 -3.87
N ARG A 336 13.58 25.24 -3.06
CA ARG A 336 12.50 24.36 -3.52
C ARG A 336 11.53 25.19 -4.39
N GLU A 337 10.81 26.16 -3.80
CA GLU A 337 9.69 26.86 -4.45
C GLU A 337 10.07 27.60 -5.74
N ALA A 338 11.25 28.21 -5.75
CA ALA A 338 11.78 28.95 -6.90
C ALA A 338 11.71 28.15 -8.21
N ILE A 339 11.96 26.84 -8.15
CA ILE A 339 12.03 26.02 -9.37
C ILE A 339 10.64 25.50 -9.78
N SER A 340 9.64 25.51 -8.87
CA SER A 340 8.23 25.27 -9.26
C SER A 340 7.65 26.31 -10.20
N ASN A 341 8.28 27.47 -10.15
CA ASN A 341 7.90 28.64 -10.90
C ASN A 341 8.77 28.75 -12.16
N SER A 342 9.52 27.70 -12.55
CA SER A 342 10.22 27.61 -13.82
C SER A 342 9.23 27.39 -14.97
N ALA A 343 9.38 28.14 -16.06
CA ALA A 343 8.59 27.89 -17.27
C ALA A 343 9.00 26.55 -17.90
N VAL A 344 7.99 25.78 -18.32
CA VAL A 344 8.09 24.37 -18.71
C VAL A 344 7.41 24.12 -20.05
N ASP A 345 7.86 23.09 -20.75
CA ASP A 345 7.27 22.62 -22.01
C ASP A 345 6.02 21.73 -21.78
N ALA A 346 5.47 21.20 -22.88
CA ALA A 346 4.28 20.35 -22.85
C ALA A 346 4.50 18.96 -22.21
N ASN A 347 5.74 18.53 -22.01
CA ASN A 347 6.12 17.29 -21.34
C ASN A 347 6.48 17.53 -19.85
N GLY A 348 6.59 18.79 -19.46
CA GLY A 348 7.08 19.22 -18.15
C GLY A 348 8.59 19.32 -18.04
N LYS A 349 9.35 19.39 -19.15
CA LYS A 349 10.76 19.77 -19.09
C LYS A 349 10.89 21.30 -18.91
N PRO A 350 11.75 21.80 -18.00
CA PRO A 350 12.11 23.23 -17.94
C PRO A 350 12.56 23.79 -19.29
N THR A 351 12.05 24.96 -19.66
CA THR A 351 12.41 25.68 -20.90
C THR A 351 13.79 26.33 -20.84
N ILE A 352 14.32 26.49 -19.62
CA ILE A 352 15.70 26.82 -19.30
C ILE A 352 16.16 25.68 -18.40
N ASP A 353 17.25 24.99 -18.77
CA ASP A 353 17.74 23.82 -18.04
C ASP A 353 18.15 24.19 -16.60
N VAL A 354 17.60 23.46 -15.63
CA VAL A 354 17.89 23.64 -14.20
C VAL A 354 18.79 22.51 -13.74
N THR A 355 19.96 22.85 -13.19
CA THR A 355 21.11 21.94 -13.13
C THR A 355 21.63 21.72 -11.69
N MET A 356 21.86 20.47 -11.32
CA MET A 356 22.65 20.07 -10.15
C MET A 356 24.12 20.41 -10.42
N GLN A 357 24.73 21.33 -9.67
CA GLN A 357 26.12 21.72 -9.97
C GLN A 357 27.10 20.56 -9.75
N SER A 358 26.93 19.80 -8.67
CA SER A 358 27.74 18.61 -8.39
C SER A 358 27.03 17.64 -7.41
N VAL A 359 27.68 16.54 -6.94
CA VAL A 359 27.33 15.29 -6.15
C VAL A 359 27.48 14.98 -4.60
N ASP A 360 27.19 15.76 -3.53
CA ASP A 360 27.47 15.40 -2.09
C ASP A 360 26.75 14.24 -1.32
N ALA A 361 27.38 13.83 -0.23
CA ALA A 361 26.72 13.25 0.95
C ALA A 361 27.47 13.68 2.21
N VAL A 362 26.76 14.30 3.18
CA VAL A 362 27.34 15.07 4.30
C VAL A 362 26.81 14.61 5.67
N GLU A 363 27.47 15.08 6.73
CA GLU A 363 26.92 15.07 8.09
C GLU A 363 26.12 16.35 8.33
N ASP A 364 25.03 16.27 9.11
CA ASP A 364 24.23 17.41 9.57
C ASP A 364 24.29 17.49 11.10
N THR A 365 24.69 18.66 11.59
CA THR A 365 24.90 18.96 13.01
C THR A 365 23.83 19.90 13.58
N GLU A 366 22.94 20.43 12.76
CA GLU A 366 22.06 21.55 13.12
C GLU A 366 20.58 21.17 13.03
N ASN A 367 20.12 20.54 11.94
CA ASN A 367 18.69 20.31 11.70
C ASN A 367 18.11 19.06 12.35
N GLY A 368 16.81 19.02 12.64
CA GLY A 368 16.13 17.88 13.26
C GLY A 368 15.02 17.29 12.40
N VAL A 369 14.61 16.05 12.70
CA VAL A 369 13.33 15.49 12.24
C VAL A 369 12.59 14.87 13.44
N VAL A 370 11.36 15.33 13.66
CA VAL A 370 10.42 14.73 14.61
C VAL A 370 9.36 13.97 13.83
N MET A 371 9.25 12.66 14.06
CA MET A 371 8.10 11.90 13.62
C MET A 371 6.93 12.15 14.57
N LEU A 372 5.80 12.61 14.02
CA LEU A 372 4.52 12.74 14.74
C LEU A 372 3.56 11.67 14.23
N GLU A 373 3.13 10.76 15.08
CA GLU A 373 2.24 9.64 14.73
C GLU A 373 0.95 9.75 15.56
N ALA A 374 -0.19 9.40 14.93
CA ALA A 374 -1.49 9.34 15.58
C ALA A 374 -2.12 7.95 15.36
N PRO A 375 -2.78 7.35 16.38
CA PRO A 375 -3.50 6.10 16.22
C PRO A 375 -4.56 6.16 15.10
N GLU A 376 -4.89 5.02 14.49
CA GLU A 376 -5.94 4.97 13.46
C GLU A 376 -7.29 5.47 14.00
N GLY A 377 -8.02 6.24 13.18
CA GLY A 377 -9.26 6.91 13.58
C GLY A 377 -9.10 8.05 14.61
N ALA A 378 -7.88 8.40 15.04
CA ALA A 378 -7.67 9.44 16.04
C ALA A 378 -8.30 10.79 15.62
N THR A 379 -9.11 11.35 16.52
CA THR A 379 -9.77 12.65 16.34
C THR A 379 -9.57 13.47 17.60
N GLY A 380 -8.90 14.61 17.50
CA GLY A 380 -8.62 15.48 18.65
C GLY A 380 -7.43 16.41 18.42
N SER A 381 -6.75 16.79 19.50
CA SER A 381 -5.53 17.61 19.43
C SER A 381 -4.52 17.27 20.54
N ALA A 382 -3.29 17.74 20.34
CA ALA A 382 -2.22 17.74 21.34
C ALA A 382 -1.31 18.95 21.12
N ASP A 383 -0.54 19.33 22.15
CA ASP A 383 0.41 20.43 22.09
C ASP A 383 1.83 19.86 22.19
N VAL A 384 2.60 19.97 21.10
CA VAL A 384 3.97 19.45 21.02
C VAL A 384 4.94 20.59 21.32
N THR A 385 5.88 20.35 22.24
CA THR A 385 6.98 21.27 22.55
C THR A 385 8.30 20.65 22.09
N ILE A 386 9.01 21.37 21.21
CA ILE A 386 10.35 21.02 20.77
C ILE A 386 11.34 21.99 21.42
N ARG A 387 12.41 21.42 21.97
CA ARG A 387 13.58 22.12 22.50
C ARG A 387 14.77 21.86 21.60
N VAL A 388 15.48 22.91 21.22
CA VAL A 388 16.85 22.84 20.68
C VAL A 388 17.84 23.29 21.76
N THR A 389 19.06 22.72 21.78
CA THR A 389 20.10 23.05 22.76
C THR A 389 21.49 22.88 22.14
N ASP A 390 22.35 23.88 22.29
CA ASP A 390 23.71 23.94 21.71
C ASP A 390 24.73 23.10 22.53
N SER A 391 26.03 23.21 22.19
CA SER A 391 27.08 22.52 22.96
C SER A 391 27.39 23.19 24.32
N GLY A 392 27.05 24.47 24.48
CA GLY A 392 27.19 25.23 25.73
C GLY A 392 26.08 25.00 26.76
N GLY A 393 24.92 24.46 26.34
CA GLY A 393 23.72 24.30 27.14
C GLY A 393 22.72 25.47 27.05
N ASN A 394 22.94 26.43 26.15
CA ASN A 394 21.95 27.43 25.74
C ASN A 394 20.82 26.74 24.97
N PHE A 395 19.60 27.28 25.02
CA PHE A 395 18.44 26.60 24.44
C PHE A 395 17.32 27.54 24.00
N PHE A 396 16.53 27.06 23.05
CA PHE A 396 15.26 27.65 22.61
C PHE A 396 14.18 26.58 22.59
N GLU A 397 12.95 26.97 22.92
CA GLU A 397 11.78 26.09 23.01
C GLU A 397 10.58 26.72 22.30
N GLN A 398 9.90 25.93 21.46
CA GLN A 398 8.63 26.31 20.86
C GLN A 398 7.58 25.22 21.11
N THR A 399 6.41 25.64 21.58
CA THR A 399 5.19 24.81 21.59
C THR A 399 4.33 25.16 20.39
N PHE A 400 3.80 24.14 19.69
CA PHE A 400 2.83 24.29 18.61
C PHE A 400 1.68 23.28 18.76
N HIS A 401 0.52 23.63 18.19
CA HIS A 401 -0.66 22.78 18.21
C HIS A 401 -0.60 21.73 17.09
N VAL A 402 -1.04 20.50 17.41
CA VAL A 402 -1.22 19.40 16.46
C VAL A 402 -2.69 18.98 16.47
N ASN A 403 -3.34 19.05 15.31
CA ASN A 403 -4.66 18.45 15.10
C ASN A 403 -4.49 17.00 14.65
N MET A 404 -5.31 16.10 15.19
CA MET A 404 -5.43 14.71 14.75
C MET A 404 -6.81 14.52 14.12
N GLN A 405 -6.82 13.90 12.93
CA GLN A 405 -8.05 13.54 12.22
C GLN A 405 -7.93 12.14 11.61
N PRO A 406 -9.05 11.41 11.40
CA PRO A 406 -9.04 10.13 10.70
C PRO A 406 -8.54 10.31 9.26
N ASP A 407 -7.85 9.31 8.73
CA ASP A 407 -7.45 9.36 7.34
C ASP A 407 -8.63 9.05 6.40
N ALA A 408 -9.26 10.12 5.90
CA ALA A 408 -10.36 10.02 4.94
C ALA A 408 -9.96 9.37 3.60
N VAL A 409 -8.67 9.14 3.37
CA VAL A 409 -8.12 8.46 2.19
C VAL A 409 -8.37 6.94 2.22
N ASN A 410 -8.58 6.36 3.42
CA ASN A 410 -8.90 4.94 3.63
C ASN A 410 -10.28 4.51 3.02
N GLY A 411 -11.02 5.45 2.41
CA GLY A 411 -12.20 5.16 1.60
C GLY A 411 -11.96 4.95 0.10
N ASN A 412 -10.73 5.08 -0.40
CA ASN A 412 -10.42 5.14 -1.85
C ASN A 412 -9.16 4.36 -2.29
N ASN A 413 -8.74 3.31 -1.57
CA ASN A 413 -7.58 2.44 -1.89
C ASN A 413 -6.20 3.13 -1.90
N VAL A 414 -6.04 4.34 -1.37
CA VAL A 414 -4.80 5.14 -1.55
C VAL A 414 -3.78 5.03 -0.40
N ASN A 415 -3.88 4.00 0.43
CA ASN A 415 -2.88 3.62 1.45
C ASN A 415 -2.87 2.10 1.70
N SER A 416 -3.37 1.31 0.73
CA SER A 416 -4.03 0.02 0.99
C SER A 416 -3.36 -1.19 0.33
N ASN A 417 -2.10 -1.04 -0.11
CA ASN A 417 -1.30 -2.14 -0.62
C ASN A 417 -0.25 -2.51 0.43
N PRO A 418 -0.29 -3.72 1.02
CA PRO A 418 0.83 -4.21 1.79
C PRO A 418 2.05 -4.38 0.89
N PHE A 419 3.23 -4.35 1.51
CA PHE A 419 4.51 -4.59 0.85
C PHE A 419 5.27 -5.72 1.56
N LEU A 420 6.14 -6.42 0.83
CA LEU A 420 6.98 -7.47 1.42
C LEU A 420 8.11 -6.87 2.26
N ASP A 421 8.39 -7.50 3.40
CA ASP A 421 9.59 -7.21 4.20
C ASP A 421 10.84 -7.82 3.52
N ASP A 422 12.03 -7.27 3.78
CA ASP A 422 13.30 -7.70 3.17
C ASP A 422 13.56 -9.22 3.25
N ILE A 423 13.48 -9.91 2.11
CA ILE A 423 13.65 -11.37 2.01
C ILE A 423 15.15 -11.74 1.93
N PRO A 424 15.70 -12.50 2.89
CA PRO A 424 17.12 -12.86 2.88
C PRO A 424 17.45 -13.93 1.83
N ASN A 425 18.66 -13.88 1.28
CA ASN A 425 19.18 -14.85 0.32
C ASN A 425 19.23 -16.29 0.90
N ILE A 426 18.25 -17.12 0.54
CA ILE A 426 18.12 -18.51 1.00
C ILE A 426 19.17 -19.41 0.35
N ARG A 427 19.67 -20.40 1.12
CA ARG A 427 20.61 -21.43 0.64
C ARG A 427 20.17 -22.81 1.11
N THR A 428 20.11 -23.77 0.18
CA THR A 428 19.84 -25.18 0.46
C THR A 428 20.91 -26.08 -0.17
N ALA A 429 20.92 -27.36 0.20
CA ALA A 429 21.74 -28.39 -0.43
C ALA A 429 21.10 -28.89 -1.74
N ALA A 430 21.91 -29.43 -2.66
CA ALA A 430 21.42 -29.99 -3.92
C ALA A 430 20.36 -31.08 -3.67
N GLY A 431 19.26 -31.04 -4.43
CA GLY A 431 18.12 -31.96 -4.29
C GLY A 431 17.39 -31.89 -2.94
N THR A 432 17.66 -30.90 -2.10
CA THR A 432 17.04 -30.76 -0.76
C THR A 432 16.07 -29.58 -0.78
N GLY A 433 14.78 -29.86 -0.57
CA GLY A 433 13.76 -28.82 -0.44
C GLY A 433 13.94 -27.98 0.83
N VAL A 434 13.49 -26.73 0.79
CA VAL A 434 13.53 -25.78 1.91
C VAL A 434 12.20 -25.01 1.96
N SER A 435 11.69 -24.79 3.16
CA SER A 435 10.54 -23.91 3.39
C SER A 435 10.91 -22.81 4.38
N PHE A 436 10.44 -21.60 4.14
CA PHE A 436 10.68 -20.41 4.97
C PHE A 436 9.45 -19.49 4.93
N ALA A 437 9.28 -18.67 5.97
CA ALA A 437 8.26 -17.63 5.96
C ALA A 437 8.80 -16.37 5.28
N ILE A 438 7.98 -15.75 4.44
CA ILE A 438 8.07 -14.33 4.10
C ILE A 438 7.02 -13.57 4.91
N HIS A 439 7.28 -12.29 5.12
CA HIS A 439 6.42 -11.39 5.87
C HIS A 439 6.10 -10.17 5.01
N ALA A 440 5.00 -9.52 5.34
CA ALA A 440 4.54 -8.31 4.68
C ALA A 440 3.94 -7.37 5.72
N SER A 441 4.25 -6.09 5.54
CA SER A 441 3.73 -4.99 6.34
C SER A 441 2.60 -4.30 5.59
N ASP A 442 1.56 -3.87 6.32
CA ASP A 442 0.47 -3.04 5.82
C ASP A 442 0.35 -1.79 6.69
N ALA A 443 0.03 -0.65 6.08
CA ALA A 443 -0.18 0.62 6.77
C ALA A 443 -1.67 0.93 7.02
N ASP A 444 -2.60 0.15 6.45
CA ASP A 444 -4.01 0.13 6.89
C ASP A 444 -4.18 -0.92 8.00
N PRO A 445 -4.34 -0.53 9.28
CA PRO A 445 -4.41 -1.46 10.40
C PRO A 445 -5.83 -2.03 10.59
N ASN A 446 -6.56 -2.30 9.50
CA ASN A 446 -7.89 -2.91 9.47
C ASN A 446 -7.82 -4.38 8.98
N PRO A 447 -7.31 -5.33 9.80
CA PRO A 447 -6.87 -6.65 9.34
C PRO A 447 -8.05 -7.61 9.12
N ASN A 448 -9.27 -7.11 9.36
CA ASN A 448 -10.53 -7.84 9.33
C ASN A 448 -11.35 -7.54 8.06
N ALA A 449 -11.02 -6.46 7.33
CA ALA A 449 -11.69 -6.11 6.08
C ALA A 449 -11.08 -6.87 4.90
N ASN A 450 -9.76 -6.76 4.71
CA ASN A 450 -9.01 -7.49 3.70
C ASN A 450 -7.75 -8.08 4.35
N PRO A 451 -7.61 -9.40 4.50
CA PRO A 451 -6.34 -10.00 4.92
C PRO A 451 -5.26 -9.84 3.83
N ILE A 452 -4.00 -9.77 4.27
CA ILE A 452 -2.82 -9.86 3.41
C ILE A 452 -2.81 -11.24 2.73
N VAL A 453 -2.60 -11.24 1.41
CA VAL A 453 -2.46 -12.42 0.54
C VAL A 453 -1.07 -12.42 -0.08
N TYR A 454 -0.38 -13.55 0.01
CA TYR A 454 0.88 -13.79 -0.67
C TYR A 454 0.64 -14.51 -1.99
N LEU A 455 1.40 -14.16 -3.03
CA LEU A 455 1.27 -14.71 -4.38
C LEU A 455 2.61 -15.28 -4.87
N ASP A 456 2.55 -16.41 -5.58
CA ASP A 456 3.64 -16.91 -6.40
C ASP A 456 3.46 -16.54 -7.88
N GLN A 457 4.44 -16.91 -8.72
CA GLN A 457 4.41 -16.69 -10.17
C GLN A 457 3.17 -17.29 -10.86
N HIS A 458 2.61 -18.41 -10.36
CA HIS A 458 1.43 -19.03 -10.95
C HIS A 458 0.17 -18.21 -10.61
N LEU A 459 0.01 -17.78 -9.36
CA LEU A 459 -1.07 -16.88 -8.94
C LEU A 459 -0.98 -15.51 -9.64
N LEU A 460 0.22 -14.94 -9.79
CA LEU A 460 0.44 -13.71 -10.56
C LEU A 460 0.04 -13.89 -12.04
N ASN A 461 0.48 -14.97 -12.68
CA ASN A 461 0.16 -15.28 -14.08
C ASN A 461 -1.34 -15.42 -14.30
N ASN A 462 -2.03 -16.14 -13.42
CA ASN A 462 -3.47 -16.40 -13.56
C ASN A 462 -4.31 -15.12 -13.37
N ASN A 463 -3.83 -14.17 -12.56
CA ASN A 463 -4.42 -12.85 -12.40
C ASN A 463 -3.96 -11.85 -13.48
N SER A 464 -3.15 -12.27 -14.47
CA SER A 464 -2.55 -11.40 -15.52
C SER A 464 -1.71 -10.24 -14.96
N LEU A 465 -1.11 -10.43 -13.78
CA LEU A 465 -0.26 -9.45 -13.11
C LEU A 465 1.17 -9.47 -13.69
N TYR A 466 1.95 -8.45 -13.35
CA TYR A 466 3.35 -8.37 -13.76
C TYR A 466 4.19 -9.45 -13.06
N ILE A 467 5.18 -9.98 -13.79
CA ILE A 467 6.11 -11.01 -13.31
C ILE A 467 7.51 -10.56 -13.75
N PRO A 468 8.35 -10.03 -12.83
CA PRO A 468 9.71 -9.60 -13.17
C PRO A 468 10.64 -10.78 -13.52
N TYR A 469 10.40 -11.97 -12.97
CA TYR A 469 11.19 -13.17 -13.25
C TYR A 469 10.35 -14.44 -13.35
N VAL A 470 10.70 -15.32 -14.31
CA VAL A 470 10.08 -16.64 -14.47
C VAL A 470 11.09 -17.71 -14.08
N ALA A 471 10.83 -18.40 -12.97
CA ALA A 471 11.69 -19.45 -12.45
C ALA A 471 11.76 -20.65 -13.40
N ASN A 472 12.97 -21.16 -13.63
CA ASN A 472 13.21 -22.28 -14.52
C ASN A 472 12.91 -23.61 -13.82
N SER A 473 11.80 -24.24 -14.20
CA SER A 473 11.34 -25.55 -13.70
C SER A 473 12.37 -26.69 -13.81
N ASN A 474 13.36 -26.57 -14.70
CA ASN A 474 14.47 -27.52 -14.84
C ASN A 474 15.54 -27.37 -13.73
N LYS A 475 15.49 -26.30 -12.94
CA LYS A 475 16.39 -26.00 -11.81
C LYS A 475 15.70 -26.13 -10.45
N LEU A 476 14.48 -25.61 -10.32
CA LEU A 476 13.64 -25.73 -9.12
C LEU A 476 12.15 -25.59 -9.46
N THR A 477 11.29 -26.05 -8.55
CA THR A 477 9.89 -25.60 -8.44
C THR A 477 9.69 -24.90 -7.10
N TYR A 478 8.71 -24.02 -7.01
CA TYR A 478 8.29 -23.43 -5.74
C TYR A 478 6.79 -23.10 -5.73
N GLU A 479 6.26 -22.91 -4.53
CA GLU A 479 4.88 -22.53 -4.21
C GLU A 479 4.90 -21.53 -3.05
N VAL A 480 3.84 -20.72 -2.91
CA VAL A 480 3.64 -19.84 -1.75
C VAL A 480 2.28 -20.09 -1.12
N GLY A 481 2.26 -20.41 0.17
CA GLY A 481 1.03 -20.52 0.95
C GLY A 481 0.37 -19.16 1.09
N SER A 482 -0.68 -18.92 0.30
CA SER A 482 -1.24 -17.59 0.06
C SER A 482 -1.80 -16.86 1.29
N SER A 483 -2.19 -17.60 2.34
CA SER A 483 -2.61 -17.03 3.64
C SER A 483 -1.58 -17.19 4.76
N SER A 484 -0.43 -17.82 4.52
CA SER A 484 0.56 -18.15 5.54
C SER A 484 1.94 -17.53 5.32
N GLY A 485 2.21 -17.01 4.11
CA GLY A 485 3.53 -16.52 3.74
C GLY A 485 4.60 -17.62 3.71
N ILE A 486 4.23 -18.90 3.76
CA ILE A 486 5.21 -19.99 3.71
C ILE A 486 5.57 -20.26 2.25
N VAL A 487 6.80 -19.91 1.88
CA VAL A 487 7.41 -20.26 0.60
C VAL A 487 8.03 -21.64 0.74
N SER A 488 7.71 -22.56 -0.17
CA SER A 488 8.34 -23.89 -0.26
C SER A 488 9.07 -24.01 -1.60
N VAL A 489 10.37 -24.30 -1.57
CA VAL A 489 11.24 -24.39 -2.76
C VAL A 489 11.86 -25.79 -2.84
N MET A 490 11.78 -26.44 -3.99
CA MET A 490 12.33 -27.77 -4.25
C MET A 490 13.28 -27.76 -5.46
N PRO A 491 14.60 -27.95 -5.27
CA PRO A 491 15.55 -28.06 -6.36
C PRO A 491 15.31 -29.30 -7.25
N THR A 492 15.32 -29.12 -8.56
CA THR A 492 15.09 -30.16 -9.55
C THR A 492 16.35 -31.02 -9.73
N GLY A 493 16.34 -32.22 -9.15
CA GLY A 493 17.44 -33.18 -9.26
C GLY A 493 18.75 -32.67 -8.65
N ASN A 494 19.84 -32.75 -9.41
CA ASN A 494 21.19 -32.40 -8.95
C ASN A 494 21.58 -30.93 -9.29
N PHE A 495 20.62 -30.01 -9.37
CA PHE A 495 20.92 -28.60 -9.65
C PHE A 495 21.83 -27.98 -8.57
N VAL A 496 22.86 -27.25 -9.03
CA VAL A 496 23.77 -26.46 -8.20
C VAL A 496 24.03 -25.15 -8.92
N GLY A 497 23.68 -24.03 -8.28
CA GLY A 497 23.82 -22.68 -8.81
C GLY A 497 22.83 -21.72 -8.14
N THR A 498 22.72 -20.52 -8.70
CA THR A 498 21.68 -19.54 -8.31
C THR A 498 20.49 -19.64 -9.27
N GLU A 499 19.31 -19.42 -8.72
CA GLU A 499 18.06 -19.21 -9.45
C GLU A 499 17.17 -18.27 -8.63
N SER A 500 16.46 -17.36 -9.30
CA SER A 500 15.52 -16.45 -8.66
C SER A 500 14.10 -17.00 -8.67
N ILE A 501 13.27 -16.51 -7.74
CA ILE A 501 11.83 -16.75 -7.70
C ILE A 501 11.10 -15.41 -7.59
N THR A 502 9.87 -15.32 -8.07
CA THR A 502 9.00 -14.15 -7.85
C THR A 502 7.95 -14.47 -6.80
N VAL A 503 7.92 -13.66 -5.76
CA VAL A 503 6.85 -13.66 -4.76
C VAL A 503 6.30 -12.24 -4.67
N ALA A 504 5.02 -12.10 -4.36
CA ALA A 504 4.36 -10.81 -4.21
C ALA A 504 3.38 -10.85 -3.03
N THR A 505 2.86 -9.68 -2.66
CA THR A 505 1.81 -9.54 -1.64
C THR A 505 0.74 -8.55 -2.11
N GLY A 506 -0.41 -8.56 -1.46
CA GLY A 506 -1.51 -7.62 -1.68
C GLY A 506 -2.69 -7.92 -0.76
N ILE A 507 -3.62 -6.98 -0.59
CA ILE A 507 -4.92 -7.28 0.02
C ILE A 507 -5.76 -8.18 -0.90
N THR A 508 -6.62 -9.05 -0.36
CA THR A 508 -7.75 -9.56 -1.17
C THR A 508 -8.62 -8.38 -1.62
N PRO A 509 -8.82 -8.13 -2.92
CA PRO A 509 -10.01 -7.44 -3.36
C PRO A 509 -11.22 -8.35 -3.10
N SER A 510 -12.41 -7.77 -2.98
CA SER A 510 -13.68 -8.51 -2.88
C SER A 510 -14.03 -9.38 -4.12
N SER A 511 -13.13 -9.44 -5.11
CA SER A 511 -13.19 -10.30 -6.30
C SER A 511 -12.21 -11.49 -6.30
N LEU A 512 -11.42 -11.71 -5.23
CA LEU A 512 -10.59 -12.92 -5.08
C LEU A 512 -11.28 -14.08 -4.33
N ALA A 513 -12.55 -13.90 -3.94
CA ALA A 513 -13.40 -15.02 -3.57
C ALA A 513 -13.71 -15.82 -4.85
N GLN A 514 -13.02 -16.95 -5.07
CA GLN A 514 -12.99 -17.63 -6.36
C GLN A 514 -14.25 -18.47 -6.61
N ASN A 515 -14.69 -18.54 -7.87
CA ASN A 515 -15.58 -19.61 -8.30
C ASN A 515 -14.73 -20.88 -8.51
N LEU A 516 -14.83 -21.82 -7.59
CA LEU A 516 -14.19 -23.13 -7.72
C LEU A 516 -15.03 -23.98 -8.66
N THR A 517 -14.56 -24.22 -9.88
CA THR A 517 -15.19 -25.18 -10.80
C THR A 517 -14.49 -26.53 -10.67
N LEU A 518 -15.28 -27.59 -10.49
CA LEU A 518 -14.84 -28.98 -10.55
C LEU A 518 -15.71 -29.74 -11.57
N THR A 519 -15.12 -30.77 -12.15
CA THR A 519 -15.71 -31.64 -13.17
C THR A 519 -15.38 -33.10 -12.87
N ALA A 520 -16.07 -34.04 -13.51
CA ALA A 520 -15.71 -35.46 -13.56
C ALA A 520 -14.22 -35.71 -13.92
N ASN A 521 -13.63 -34.85 -14.77
CA ASN A 521 -12.23 -34.98 -15.20
C ASN A 521 -11.20 -34.65 -14.09
N ASP A 522 -11.64 -34.03 -13.00
CA ASP A 522 -10.79 -33.64 -11.87
C ASP A 522 -10.63 -34.77 -10.82
N ASP A 523 -11.10 -35.99 -11.11
CA ASP A 523 -10.75 -37.17 -10.32
C ASP A 523 -9.21 -37.36 -10.30
N PRO A 524 -8.56 -37.42 -9.11
CA PRO A 524 -7.10 -37.59 -8.98
C PRO A 524 -6.50 -38.87 -9.59
N THR A 525 -7.32 -39.79 -10.13
CA THR A 525 -6.89 -40.97 -10.89
C THR A 525 -6.86 -40.74 -12.40
N HIS A 526 -7.47 -39.65 -12.90
CA HIS A 526 -7.56 -39.25 -14.31
C HIS A 526 -8.14 -40.32 -15.26
N GLN A 527 -9.23 -41.00 -14.85
CA GLN A 527 -9.87 -42.05 -15.67
C GLN A 527 -11.41 -42.01 -15.76
N ALA A 528 -12.12 -41.22 -14.95
CA ALA A 528 -13.56 -41.42 -14.69
C ALA A 528 -14.54 -40.81 -15.72
N ALA A 529 -14.28 -39.61 -16.23
CA ALA A 529 -15.26 -38.88 -17.05
C ALA A 529 -15.66 -39.61 -18.34
N ASP A 530 -16.97 -39.78 -18.53
CA ASP A 530 -17.60 -40.46 -19.67
C ASP A 530 -17.15 -41.94 -19.85
N ASP A 531 -16.74 -42.62 -18.76
CA ASP A 531 -16.24 -44.01 -18.81
C ASP A 531 -17.34 -45.11 -18.81
N GLY A 532 -18.59 -44.72 -18.51
CA GLY A 532 -19.73 -45.61 -18.31
C GLY A 532 -20.09 -45.85 -16.83
N THR A 533 -19.50 -45.10 -15.89
CA THR A 533 -19.66 -45.29 -14.43
C THR A 533 -20.06 -43.99 -13.73
N PRO A 534 -21.10 -44.01 -12.87
CA PRO A 534 -21.46 -42.90 -11.98
C PRO A 534 -20.30 -42.27 -11.19
N ASP A 535 -20.06 -40.97 -11.37
CA ASP A 535 -19.20 -40.20 -10.49
C ASP A 535 -19.91 -39.84 -9.18
N THR A 536 -19.17 -39.82 -8.07
CA THR A 536 -19.69 -39.37 -6.77
C THR A 536 -18.91 -38.19 -6.22
N PHE A 537 -19.49 -37.01 -6.32
CA PHE A 537 -19.02 -35.76 -5.71
C PHE A 537 -19.51 -35.69 -4.25
N LEU A 538 -18.60 -35.48 -3.30
CA LEU A 538 -18.91 -35.26 -1.89
C LEU A 538 -18.31 -33.94 -1.41
N VAL A 539 -19.19 -33.02 -1.01
CA VAL A 539 -18.89 -31.68 -0.48
C VAL A 539 -19.20 -31.65 1.01
N ARG A 540 -18.19 -31.39 1.85
CA ARG A 540 -18.34 -31.42 3.31
C ARG A 540 -17.36 -30.52 4.03
N VAL A 541 -17.61 -30.27 5.32
CA VAL A 541 -16.58 -29.75 6.23
C VAL A 541 -15.75 -30.91 6.79
N ASN A 542 -14.42 -30.82 6.72
CA ASN A 542 -13.49 -31.75 7.39
C ASN A 542 -12.37 -30.95 8.08
N ASN A 543 -12.16 -31.18 9.38
CA ASN A 543 -11.21 -30.44 10.22
C ASN A 543 -11.29 -28.90 10.13
N GLY A 544 -12.48 -28.34 9.82
CA GLY A 544 -12.69 -26.89 9.65
C GLY A 544 -12.34 -26.34 8.25
N LEU A 545 -11.95 -27.21 7.32
CA LEU A 545 -11.77 -26.90 5.90
C LEU A 545 -12.98 -27.37 5.08
N LEU A 546 -13.25 -26.71 3.97
CA LEU A 546 -14.12 -27.23 2.92
C LEU A 546 -13.34 -28.32 2.18
N GLU A 547 -13.89 -29.53 2.13
CA GLU A 547 -13.37 -30.66 1.40
C GLU A 547 -14.33 -31.00 0.26
N VAL A 548 -13.80 -31.10 -0.97
CA VAL A 548 -14.50 -31.69 -2.10
C VAL A 548 -13.75 -32.93 -2.56
N SER A 549 -14.47 -34.04 -2.67
CA SER A 549 -13.94 -35.33 -3.10
C SER A 549 -14.76 -35.92 -4.24
N ILE A 550 -14.09 -36.59 -5.16
CA ILE A 550 -14.65 -37.31 -6.31
C ILE A 550 -14.30 -38.78 -6.11
N ASN A 551 -15.27 -39.69 -6.18
CA ASN A 551 -15.10 -41.13 -6.01
C ASN A 551 -14.35 -41.55 -4.71
N GLY A 552 -14.54 -40.75 -3.65
CA GLY A 552 -13.86 -40.95 -2.36
C GLY A 552 -12.37 -40.57 -2.35
N LYS A 553 -11.88 -39.86 -3.37
CA LYS A 553 -10.57 -39.19 -3.42
C LYS A 553 -10.75 -37.69 -3.25
N VAL A 554 -9.99 -37.06 -2.37
CA VAL A 554 -10.06 -35.60 -2.21
C VAL A 554 -9.46 -34.94 -3.44
N ALA A 555 -10.28 -34.19 -4.17
CA ALA A 555 -9.86 -33.40 -5.33
C ALA A 555 -9.38 -32.01 -4.88
N GLN A 556 -10.07 -31.40 -3.90
CA GLN A 556 -9.72 -30.08 -3.38
C GLN A 556 -9.94 -29.98 -1.86
N LEU A 557 -9.04 -29.27 -1.17
CA LEU A 557 -9.30 -28.68 0.15
C LEU A 557 -9.21 -27.15 0.05
N ALA A 558 -10.05 -26.44 0.81
CA ALA A 558 -10.09 -24.98 0.84
C ALA A 558 -10.35 -24.46 2.26
N THR A 559 -9.75 -23.33 2.62
CA THR A 559 -10.13 -22.61 3.86
C THR A 559 -11.49 -21.94 3.64
N GLY A 560 -12.34 -21.88 4.68
CA GLY A 560 -13.78 -21.57 4.53
C GLY A 560 -14.13 -20.26 3.82
N ASN A 561 -13.21 -19.28 3.77
CA ASN A 561 -13.43 -17.97 3.13
C ASN A 561 -12.86 -17.88 1.69
N SER A 562 -12.23 -18.94 1.16
CA SER A 562 -11.46 -18.89 -0.11
C SER A 562 -12.26 -19.26 -1.37
N VAL A 563 -13.49 -19.76 -1.23
CA VAL A 563 -14.41 -20.09 -2.33
C VAL A 563 -15.67 -19.24 -2.21
N GLN A 564 -16.04 -18.53 -3.27
CA GLN A 564 -17.29 -17.78 -3.36
C GLN A 564 -18.44 -18.69 -3.76
N THR A 565 -18.33 -19.37 -4.89
CA THR A 565 -19.32 -20.34 -5.39
C THR A 565 -18.59 -21.61 -5.81
N LEU A 566 -19.14 -22.75 -5.42
CA LEU A 566 -18.65 -24.06 -5.84
C LEU A 566 -19.50 -24.54 -7.02
N ILE A 567 -18.91 -24.65 -8.20
CA ILE A 567 -19.55 -25.14 -9.42
C ILE A 567 -19.10 -26.58 -9.65
N ILE A 568 -20.05 -27.51 -9.76
CA ILE A 568 -19.80 -28.94 -9.98
C ILE A 568 -20.53 -29.34 -11.25
N ASN A 569 -19.77 -29.81 -12.24
CA ASN A 569 -20.32 -30.37 -13.47
C ASN A 569 -20.08 -31.88 -13.49
N GLY A 570 -21.16 -32.64 -13.66
CA GLY A 570 -21.09 -34.05 -14.01
C GLY A 570 -20.59 -34.30 -15.43
N SER A 571 -20.62 -35.56 -15.80
CA SER A 571 -20.32 -36.14 -17.10
C SER A 571 -21.60 -36.30 -17.96
N ASP A 572 -21.59 -37.14 -19.00
CA ASP A 572 -22.83 -37.69 -19.59
C ASP A 572 -23.21 -39.07 -18.96
N ASP A 573 -22.55 -39.50 -17.88
CA ASP A 573 -22.92 -40.63 -17.01
C ASP A 573 -23.72 -40.16 -15.77
N ALA A 574 -24.34 -41.09 -15.03
CA ALA A 574 -25.34 -40.77 -14.01
C ALA A 574 -24.75 -40.44 -12.62
N ASP A 575 -24.59 -39.16 -12.33
CA ASP A 575 -23.70 -38.66 -11.28
C ASP A 575 -24.43 -38.33 -9.98
N THR A 576 -23.69 -38.38 -8.86
CA THR A 576 -24.22 -38.13 -7.52
C THR A 576 -23.48 -36.98 -6.83
N LEU A 577 -24.21 -35.92 -6.46
CA LEU A 577 -23.72 -34.89 -5.54
C LEU A 577 -24.23 -35.15 -4.12
N ILE A 578 -23.30 -35.27 -3.17
CA ILE A 578 -23.57 -35.40 -1.74
C ILE A 578 -23.11 -34.12 -1.01
N VAL A 579 -24.04 -33.42 -0.37
CA VAL A 579 -23.78 -32.24 0.48
C VAL A 579 -23.98 -32.62 1.95
N ASP A 580 -22.90 -32.61 2.74
CA ASP A 580 -22.88 -33.17 4.10
C ASP A 580 -22.65 -32.10 5.19
N PHE A 581 -23.74 -31.81 5.92
CA PHE A 581 -23.82 -30.86 7.03
C PHE A 581 -23.43 -31.44 8.39
N SER A 582 -22.91 -32.68 8.47
CA SER A 582 -22.64 -33.35 9.76
C SER A 582 -21.56 -32.67 10.61
N ASN A 583 -20.67 -31.88 9.97
CA ASN A 583 -19.56 -31.18 10.61
C ASN A 583 -19.71 -29.64 10.57
N GLY A 584 -20.91 -29.14 10.32
CA GLY A 584 -21.19 -27.72 10.03
C GLY A 584 -21.57 -27.47 8.56
N SER A 585 -21.88 -26.23 8.20
CA SER A 585 -22.29 -25.87 6.84
C SER A 585 -21.12 -25.99 5.84
N PRO A 586 -21.22 -26.82 4.78
CA PRO A 586 -20.22 -26.92 3.73
C PRO A 586 -20.47 -25.94 2.57
N ILE A 587 -21.36 -24.96 2.75
CA ILE A 587 -21.87 -24.09 1.69
C ILE A 587 -21.04 -22.79 1.58
N PRO A 588 -20.45 -22.49 0.40
CA PRO A 588 -19.81 -21.19 0.12
C PRO A 588 -20.77 -20.00 0.22
N THR A 589 -20.24 -18.78 0.34
CA THR A 589 -21.03 -17.53 0.49
C THR A 589 -21.96 -17.22 -0.69
N GLY A 590 -21.62 -17.69 -1.89
CA GLY A 590 -22.41 -17.66 -3.12
C GLY A 590 -22.95 -19.04 -3.52
N GLY A 591 -23.06 -19.97 -2.57
CA GLY A 591 -23.70 -21.27 -2.74
C GLY A 591 -22.92 -22.31 -3.55
N ILE A 592 -23.61 -23.42 -3.82
CA ILE A 592 -23.19 -24.47 -4.75
C ILE A 592 -24.04 -24.39 -6.03
N GLN A 593 -23.45 -24.66 -7.18
CA GLN A 593 -24.14 -24.88 -8.45
C GLN A 593 -23.81 -26.30 -8.92
N PHE A 594 -24.82 -27.15 -9.08
CA PHE A 594 -24.68 -28.51 -9.60
C PHE A 594 -25.30 -28.60 -11.00
N ASN A 595 -24.61 -29.28 -11.90
CA ASN A 595 -25.08 -29.56 -13.25
C ASN A 595 -24.82 -31.04 -13.53
N GLY A 596 -25.87 -31.88 -13.59
CA GLY A 596 -25.71 -33.33 -13.80
C GLY A 596 -25.32 -33.72 -15.23
N GLY A 597 -25.38 -32.80 -16.19
CA GLY A 597 -24.97 -33.06 -17.58
C GLY A 597 -26.15 -33.43 -18.49
N ASN A 598 -25.97 -34.38 -19.40
CA ASN A 598 -27.05 -34.91 -20.24
C ASN A 598 -27.10 -36.43 -20.14
N GLN A 599 -28.20 -37.00 -19.66
CA GLN A 599 -28.40 -38.46 -19.60
C GLN A 599 -28.98 -39.03 -20.91
N PRO A 600 -28.20 -39.72 -21.79
CA PRO A 600 -28.75 -40.45 -22.94
C PRO A 600 -29.25 -41.86 -22.58
N ASN A 601 -28.91 -42.37 -21.39
CA ASN A 601 -29.09 -43.76 -20.96
C ASN A 601 -29.98 -43.88 -19.71
N ALA A 602 -30.21 -45.10 -19.24
CA ALA A 602 -31.18 -45.41 -18.17
C ALA A 602 -30.68 -45.15 -16.74
N GLY A 603 -29.79 -44.18 -16.55
CA GLY A 603 -29.36 -43.65 -15.25
C GLY A 603 -30.11 -42.37 -14.88
N HIS A 604 -29.90 -41.89 -13.65
CA HIS A 604 -30.53 -40.69 -13.08
C HIS A 604 -29.53 -39.94 -12.20
N ASP A 605 -29.40 -38.63 -12.41
CA ASP A 605 -28.57 -37.76 -11.58
C ASP A 605 -29.20 -37.54 -10.20
N LEU A 606 -28.37 -37.66 -9.16
CA LEU A 606 -28.81 -37.74 -7.77
C LEU A 606 -28.20 -36.64 -6.88
N LEU A 607 -29.05 -35.79 -6.31
CA LEU A 607 -28.68 -34.88 -5.26
C LEU A 607 -29.02 -35.45 -3.87
N THR A 608 -28.01 -35.68 -3.03
CA THR A 608 -28.18 -36.06 -1.62
C THR A 608 -27.78 -34.90 -0.70
N ILE A 609 -28.67 -34.49 0.19
CA ILE A 609 -28.42 -33.48 1.24
C ILE A 609 -28.64 -34.15 2.59
N LYS A 610 -27.66 -34.11 3.50
CA LYS A 610 -27.72 -34.83 4.78
C LYS A 610 -26.94 -34.13 5.89
N GLY A 611 -27.14 -34.56 7.14
CA GLY A 611 -26.33 -34.15 8.29
C GLY A 611 -27.13 -33.44 9.39
N SER A 612 -26.60 -32.31 9.88
CA SER A 612 -27.16 -31.58 11.02
C SER A 612 -28.55 -30.97 10.76
N SER A 613 -29.33 -30.77 11.82
CA SER A 613 -30.65 -30.14 11.74
C SER A 613 -30.62 -28.66 11.37
N ALA A 614 -31.60 -28.19 10.60
CA ALA A 614 -31.85 -26.77 10.30
C ALA A 614 -33.24 -26.33 10.79
N ASN A 615 -33.56 -25.03 10.75
CA ASN A 615 -34.90 -24.56 11.09
C ASN A 615 -35.87 -24.84 9.94
N SER A 616 -35.48 -24.46 8.71
CA SER A 616 -36.30 -24.69 7.53
C SER A 616 -35.52 -25.07 6.28
N VAL A 617 -36.17 -25.83 5.40
CA VAL A 617 -35.76 -26.11 4.02
C VAL A 617 -36.91 -25.74 3.07
N LEU A 618 -36.61 -25.10 1.95
CA LEU A 618 -37.51 -24.92 0.82
C LEU A 618 -36.85 -25.43 -0.45
N HIS A 619 -37.48 -26.39 -1.12
CA HIS A 619 -37.17 -26.79 -2.50
C HIS A 619 -37.99 -25.94 -3.46
N THR A 620 -37.35 -25.31 -4.44
CA THR A 620 -38.02 -24.56 -5.50
C THR A 620 -37.75 -25.26 -6.84
N ILE A 621 -38.75 -25.99 -7.31
CA ILE A 621 -38.73 -26.78 -8.55
C ILE A 621 -39.08 -25.83 -9.71
N THR A 622 -38.12 -25.62 -10.61
CA THR A 622 -38.30 -24.73 -11.78
C THR A 622 -38.80 -25.50 -13.00
N ASN A 623 -38.36 -26.75 -13.15
CA ASN A 623 -38.90 -27.72 -14.10
C ASN A 623 -38.61 -29.16 -13.60
N ALA A 624 -38.74 -30.16 -14.47
CA ALA A 624 -38.57 -31.57 -14.12
C ALA A 624 -37.14 -32.00 -13.70
N THR A 625 -36.11 -31.18 -13.96
CA THR A 625 -34.70 -31.47 -13.66
C THR A 625 -33.96 -30.32 -12.97
N ASP A 626 -34.53 -29.12 -12.96
CA ASP A 626 -33.82 -27.89 -12.55
C ASP A 626 -34.56 -27.17 -11.41
N GLY A 627 -33.79 -26.61 -10.47
CA GLY A 627 -34.34 -25.93 -9.32
C GLY A 627 -33.29 -25.39 -8.36
N THR A 628 -33.74 -25.01 -7.16
CA THR A 628 -32.87 -24.54 -6.07
C THR A 628 -33.30 -25.10 -4.72
N VAL A 629 -32.35 -25.21 -3.79
CA VAL A 629 -32.60 -25.55 -2.40
C VAL A 629 -32.19 -24.38 -1.50
N THR A 630 -33.12 -23.97 -0.66
CA THR A 630 -32.99 -22.84 0.27
C THR A 630 -33.07 -23.36 1.70
N VAL A 631 -32.09 -23.01 2.55
CA VAL A 631 -32.04 -23.43 3.95
C VAL A 631 -32.03 -22.21 4.85
N ASN A 632 -32.91 -22.18 5.86
CA ASN A 632 -33.12 -21.05 6.77
C ASN A 632 -33.38 -19.70 6.05
N GLY A 633 -33.90 -19.73 4.82
CA GLY A 633 -34.18 -18.55 3.99
C GLY A 633 -33.03 -18.08 3.08
N ALA A 634 -31.88 -18.78 3.07
CA ALA A 634 -30.78 -18.51 2.13
C ALA A 634 -30.67 -19.62 1.07
N THR A 635 -30.56 -19.27 -0.21
CA THR A 635 -30.33 -20.24 -1.29
C THR A 635 -28.93 -20.84 -1.13
N ILE A 636 -28.84 -22.13 -0.85
CA ILE A 636 -27.56 -22.83 -0.62
C ILE A 636 -27.05 -23.56 -1.87
N LEU A 637 -27.97 -23.94 -2.76
CA LEU A 637 -27.71 -24.79 -3.91
C LEU A 637 -28.66 -24.42 -5.06
N ALA A 638 -28.12 -24.32 -6.26
CA ALA A 638 -28.87 -24.44 -7.51
C ALA A 638 -28.48 -25.75 -8.21
N TYR A 639 -29.44 -26.40 -8.86
CA TYR A 639 -29.21 -27.63 -9.63
C TYR A 639 -29.87 -27.55 -11.01
N THR A 640 -29.22 -28.13 -12.02
CA THR A 640 -29.74 -28.33 -13.39
C THR A 640 -29.42 -29.76 -13.83
N GLY A 641 -30.32 -30.39 -14.58
CA GLY A 641 -30.12 -31.79 -14.99
C GLY A 641 -30.00 -32.72 -13.77
N THR A 642 -30.99 -32.75 -12.88
CA THR A 642 -31.01 -33.64 -11.71
C THR A 642 -32.36 -34.34 -11.59
N GLU A 643 -32.40 -35.66 -11.78
CA GLU A 643 -33.66 -36.41 -11.81
C GLU A 643 -34.21 -36.84 -10.45
N SER A 644 -33.39 -36.89 -9.41
CA SER A 644 -33.80 -37.37 -8.09
C SER A 644 -33.07 -36.67 -6.95
N ILE A 645 -33.78 -36.46 -5.83
CA ILE A 645 -33.25 -35.76 -4.66
C ILE A 645 -33.55 -36.55 -3.39
N VAL A 646 -32.58 -36.66 -2.49
CA VAL A 646 -32.70 -37.26 -1.15
C VAL A 646 -32.27 -36.24 -0.10
N ASP A 647 -33.22 -35.72 0.66
CA ASP A 647 -33.00 -34.68 1.68
C ASP A 647 -33.22 -35.25 3.09
N GLU A 648 -32.14 -35.66 3.73
CA GLU A 648 -32.13 -36.22 5.08
C GLU A 648 -32.04 -35.16 6.20
N LEU A 649 -32.19 -33.86 5.88
CA LEU A 649 -32.10 -32.81 6.90
C LEU A 649 -33.33 -32.82 7.82
N ILE A 650 -33.08 -32.93 9.12
CA ILE A 650 -34.12 -32.81 10.15
C ILE A 650 -34.44 -31.32 10.31
N VAL A 651 -35.69 -30.93 10.01
CA VAL A 651 -36.13 -29.52 10.02
C VAL A 651 -37.46 -29.31 10.74
N ALA A 652 -37.70 -28.08 11.20
CA ALA A 652 -39.01 -27.71 11.73
C ALA A 652 -40.02 -27.52 10.59
N ASP A 653 -39.66 -26.71 9.60
CA ASP A 653 -40.55 -26.33 8.50
C ASP A 653 -39.95 -26.75 7.14
N ARG A 654 -40.68 -27.57 6.38
CA ARG A 654 -40.26 -28.06 5.06
C ARG A 654 -41.22 -27.56 3.99
N GLY A 655 -40.69 -26.93 2.95
CA GLY A 655 -41.44 -26.37 1.83
C GLY A 655 -41.05 -26.96 0.48
N PHE A 656 -42.04 -27.04 -0.41
CA PHE A 656 -41.90 -27.36 -1.82
C PHE A 656 -42.69 -26.33 -2.63
N GLN A 657 -42.01 -25.63 -3.54
CA GLN A 657 -42.58 -24.64 -4.44
C GLN A 657 -42.42 -25.15 -5.87
N PHE A 658 -43.53 -25.33 -6.56
CA PHE A 658 -43.62 -25.74 -7.96
C PHE A 658 -43.79 -24.51 -8.87
N SER A 659 -44.04 -24.75 -10.16
CA SER A 659 -43.72 -23.83 -11.25
C SER A 659 -44.80 -22.75 -11.50
N THR A 660 -44.80 -22.15 -12.70
CA THR A 660 -45.95 -21.38 -13.21
C THR A 660 -46.60 -22.11 -14.39
N THR A 661 -46.75 -23.42 -14.26
CA THR A 661 -47.40 -24.31 -15.22
C THR A 661 -48.25 -25.34 -14.46
N ASN A 662 -49.15 -26.05 -15.15
CA ASN A 662 -50.02 -27.03 -14.49
C ASN A 662 -49.20 -28.22 -13.95
N ASP A 663 -49.00 -28.26 -12.63
CA ASP A 663 -48.21 -29.29 -11.96
C ASP A 663 -49.10 -30.40 -11.34
N VAL A 664 -48.58 -31.63 -11.34
CA VAL A 664 -49.22 -32.81 -10.74
C VAL A 664 -48.28 -33.36 -9.68
N VAL A 665 -48.71 -33.34 -8.41
CA VAL A 665 -47.85 -33.56 -7.24
C VAL A 665 -48.49 -34.57 -6.30
N THR A 666 -47.75 -35.61 -5.92
CA THR A 666 -48.21 -36.68 -5.01
C THR A 666 -47.30 -36.78 -3.79
N LEU A 667 -47.85 -36.56 -2.60
CA LEU A 667 -47.20 -36.83 -1.32
C LEU A 667 -47.52 -38.27 -0.87
N SER A 668 -46.50 -39.06 -0.56
CA SER A 668 -46.64 -40.48 -0.15
C SER A 668 -45.48 -40.95 0.74
N ASP A 669 -45.57 -42.16 1.28
CA ASP A 669 -44.44 -42.91 1.85
C ASP A 669 -43.29 -43.08 0.82
N ASN A 670 -42.05 -43.24 1.30
CA ASN A 670 -40.88 -43.49 0.44
C ASN A 670 -40.69 -44.98 0.09
N GLU A 671 -41.77 -45.77 0.18
CA GLU A 671 -41.80 -47.22 0.04
C GLU A 671 -41.03 -47.99 1.14
N THR A 672 -40.55 -47.31 2.19
CA THR A 672 -39.77 -47.86 3.31
C THR A 672 -40.46 -47.58 4.66
N ALA A 673 -41.68 -48.08 4.81
CA ALA A 673 -42.53 -47.90 5.98
C ALA A 673 -41.80 -47.99 7.34
N GLY A 674 -41.83 -46.90 8.10
CA GLY A 674 -41.26 -46.77 9.45
C GLY A 674 -39.84 -46.23 9.49
N ASP A 675 -39.37 -45.51 8.47
CA ASP A 675 -38.05 -44.87 8.47
C ASP A 675 -38.06 -43.37 8.84
N GLY A 676 -39.24 -42.73 8.91
CA GLY A 676 -39.39 -41.31 9.23
C GLY A 676 -39.18 -40.35 8.05
N LYS A 677 -39.24 -40.85 6.81
CA LYS A 677 -39.19 -40.05 5.58
C LYS A 677 -40.56 -40.01 4.88
N SER A 678 -40.61 -39.33 3.74
CA SER A 678 -41.72 -39.34 2.79
C SER A 678 -41.19 -38.96 1.40
N LYS A 679 -42.02 -39.13 0.38
CA LYS A 679 -41.71 -38.90 -1.03
C LYS A 679 -42.71 -37.91 -1.62
N ILE A 680 -42.22 -36.90 -2.34
CA ILE A 680 -43.01 -36.07 -3.24
C ILE A 680 -42.65 -36.45 -4.67
N GLU A 681 -43.63 -36.93 -5.42
CA GLU A 681 -43.52 -37.29 -6.83
C GLU A 681 -44.12 -36.20 -7.71
N TYR A 682 -43.46 -35.88 -8.82
CA TYR A 682 -43.90 -34.90 -9.81
C TYR A 682 -43.44 -35.29 -11.22
N GLY A 683 -44.20 -34.86 -12.23
CA GLY A 683 -43.98 -35.31 -13.61
C GLY A 683 -44.17 -36.83 -13.77
N THR A 684 -43.32 -37.48 -14.56
CA THR A 684 -43.48 -38.91 -14.92
C THR A 684 -42.50 -39.88 -14.25
N THR A 685 -41.40 -39.37 -13.67
CA THR A 685 -40.29 -40.18 -13.12
C THR A 685 -39.52 -39.46 -11.99
N LYS A 686 -39.94 -38.27 -11.58
CA LYS A 686 -39.14 -37.36 -10.74
C LYS A 686 -39.69 -37.35 -9.32
N HIS A 687 -38.79 -37.41 -8.35
CA HIS A 687 -39.19 -37.47 -6.95
C HIS A 687 -38.13 -36.88 -6.02
N ILE A 688 -38.62 -36.29 -4.92
CA ILE A 688 -37.81 -35.86 -3.78
C ILE A 688 -38.19 -36.74 -2.60
N VAL A 689 -37.26 -37.57 -2.12
CA VAL A 689 -37.38 -38.25 -0.82
C VAL A 689 -36.86 -37.30 0.25
N PHE A 690 -37.58 -37.13 1.36
CA PHE A 690 -37.20 -36.18 2.41
C PHE A 690 -37.48 -36.72 3.82
N ALA A 691 -36.68 -36.30 4.80
CA ALA A 691 -36.94 -36.52 6.21
C ALA A 691 -38.15 -35.68 6.67
N ASN A 692 -39.08 -36.32 7.39
CA ASN A 692 -40.34 -35.69 7.81
C ASN A 692 -40.07 -34.49 8.74
N PRO A 693 -40.68 -33.31 8.48
CA PRO A 693 -40.49 -32.13 9.31
C PRO A 693 -41.12 -32.30 10.70
N THR A 694 -40.77 -31.43 11.65
CA THR A 694 -41.33 -31.50 13.03
C THR A 694 -42.45 -30.51 13.32
N THR A 695 -42.71 -29.53 12.44
CA THR A 695 -43.69 -28.44 12.67
C THR A 695 -44.62 -28.18 11.48
N SER A 696 -44.09 -28.02 10.26
CA SER A 696 -44.92 -27.88 9.07
C SER A 696 -44.34 -28.51 7.81
N LEU A 697 -45.23 -28.96 6.93
CA LEU A 697 -44.96 -29.34 5.54
C LEU A 697 -45.81 -28.44 4.64
N THR A 698 -45.20 -27.72 3.71
CA THR A 698 -45.91 -26.84 2.75
C THR A 698 -45.63 -27.31 1.33
N ILE A 699 -46.70 -27.50 0.55
CA ILE A 699 -46.65 -27.85 -0.88
C ILE A 699 -47.43 -26.75 -1.62
N ASN A 700 -46.71 -25.93 -2.38
CA ASN A 700 -47.27 -24.87 -3.20
C ASN A 700 -47.12 -25.23 -4.68
N GLY A 701 -48.24 -25.46 -5.38
CA GLY A 701 -48.28 -25.74 -6.82
C GLY A 701 -47.76 -24.58 -7.68
N GLY A 702 -47.87 -23.35 -7.17
CA GLY A 702 -47.55 -22.14 -7.91
C GLY A 702 -48.73 -21.70 -8.76
N ALA A 703 -48.49 -21.30 -10.01
CA ALA A 703 -49.54 -20.72 -10.87
C ALA A 703 -49.87 -21.64 -12.05
N GLY A 704 -50.91 -22.48 -11.90
CA GLY A 704 -51.30 -23.47 -12.90
C GLY A 704 -52.78 -23.81 -12.89
N ASN A 705 -53.08 -25.10 -13.06
CA ASN A 705 -54.36 -25.72 -12.68
C ASN A 705 -53.93 -27.06 -12.09
N ASP A 706 -53.62 -27.04 -10.80
CA ASP A 706 -52.72 -28.03 -10.24
C ASP A 706 -53.48 -29.21 -9.63
N SER A 707 -52.85 -30.38 -9.65
CA SER A 707 -53.42 -31.62 -9.10
C SER A 707 -52.55 -32.11 -7.96
N LEU A 708 -52.86 -31.64 -6.75
CA LEU A 708 -52.15 -31.97 -5.52
C LEU A 708 -52.84 -33.18 -4.85
N SER A 709 -52.07 -34.14 -4.37
CA SER A 709 -52.62 -35.30 -3.66
C SER A 709 -51.74 -35.80 -2.51
N ALA A 710 -52.37 -36.48 -1.56
CA ALA A 710 -51.71 -37.15 -0.45
C ALA A 710 -52.29 -38.55 -0.27
N THR A 711 -51.42 -39.57 -0.26
CA THR A 711 -51.84 -40.96 -0.14
C THR A 711 -50.78 -41.82 0.56
N GLY A 712 -51.19 -42.53 1.61
CA GLY A 712 -50.36 -43.49 2.34
C GLY A 712 -49.07 -42.85 2.87
N LEU A 713 -49.18 -41.91 3.81
CA LEU A 713 -48.02 -41.32 4.49
C LEU A 713 -47.25 -42.37 5.31
N ASP A 714 -45.96 -42.13 5.57
CA ASP A 714 -45.17 -42.98 6.47
C ASP A 714 -45.81 -43.09 7.86
N SER A 715 -45.73 -44.28 8.43
CA SER A 715 -46.17 -44.62 9.78
C SER A 715 -45.51 -43.82 10.91
N PHE A 716 -44.33 -43.20 10.68
CA PHE A 716 -43.67 -42.29 11.61
C PHE A 716 -43.81 -40.80 11.21
N PHE A 717 -44.67 -40.44 10.24
CA PHE A 717 -44.99 -39.05 9.95
C PHE A 717 -45.61 -38.37 11.20
N PRO A 718 -45.04 -37.27 11.74
CA PRO A 718 -45.44 -36.79 13.05
C PRO A 718 -46.84 -36.15 13.07
N LEU A 719 -47.73 -36.68 13.93
CA LEU A 719 -49.12 -36.20 14.11
C LEU A 719 -49.26 -34.74 14.57
N SER A 720 -48.17 -34.05 14.89
CA SER A 720 -48.12 -32.63 15.24
C SER A 720 -47.80 -31.70 14.05
N VAL A 721 -47.46 -32.25 12.89
CA VAL A 721 -47.12 -31.48 11.68
C VAL A 721 -48.37 -30.99 11.00
N ASN A 722 -48.38 -29.70 10.65
CA ASN A 722 -49.43 -29.14 9.79
C ASN A 722 -49.01 -29.29 8.33
N ILE A 723 -49.83 -29.95 7.52
CA ILE A 723 -49.62 -30.05 6.06
C ILE A 723 -50.47 -28.97 5.37
N PHE A 724 -49.82 -28.09 4.61
CA PHE A 724 -50.44 -27.00 3.87
C PHE A 724 -50.32 -27.25 2.37
N PHE A 725 -51.46 -27.35 1.68
CA PHE A 725 -51.52 -27.36 0.22
C PHE A 725 -51.98 -25.98 -0.28
N GLN A 726 -51.24 -25.41 -1.22
CA GLN A 726 -51.53 -24.10 -1.82
C GLN A 726 -51.47 -24.25 -3.35
N GLY A 727 -52.52 -23.82 -4.06
CA GLY A 727 -52.58 -23.80 -5.54
C GLY A 727 -52.53 -22.40 -6.16
N GLU A 728 -52.42 -21.37 -5.32
CA GLU A 728 -52.41 -19.92 -5.64
C GLU A 728 -53.45 -19.43 -6.67
N ALA A 729 -53.22 -19.68 -7.97
CA ALA A 729 -53.76 -18.90 -9.08
C ALA A 729 -54.30 -19.74 -10.26
N GLY A 730 -55.21 -20.67 -10.00
CA GLY A 730 -55.82 -21.48 -11.06
C GLY A 730 -57.17 -22.12 -10.74
N ASN A 731 -57.34 -23.35 -11.23
CA ASN A 731 -58.47 -24.25 -10.93
C ASN A 731 -57.91 -25.55 -10.34
N ASP A 732 -57.54 -25.50 -9.08
CA ASP A 732 -56.70 -26.51 -8.46
C ASP A 732 -57.52 -27.59 -7.75
N THR A 733 -57.00 -28.82 -7.76
CA THR A 733 -57.64 -30.00 -7.18
C THR A 733 -56.76 -30.56 -6.08
N LEU A 734 -57.37 -30.85 -4.92
CA LEU A 734 -56.72 -31.51 -3.79
C LEU A 734 -57.44 -32.83 -3.49
N ASP A 735 -56.72 -33.96 -3.60
CA ASP A 735 -57.18 -35.26 -3.10
C ASP A 735 -56.32 -35.76 -1.94
N ALA A 736 -56.83 -35.60 -0.72
CA ALA A 736 -56.25 -36.15 0.50
C ALA A 736 -57.09 -37.32 1.07
N SER A 737 -57.87 -38.02 0.24
CA SER A 737 -58.78 -39.08 0.68
C SER A 737 -58.08 -40.40 1.06
N GLY A 738 -56.80 -40.55 0.72
CA GLY A 738 -55.97 -41.70 1.07
C GLY A 738 -54.82 -41.40 2.05
N ALA A 739 -54.79 -40.21 2.66
CA ALA A 739 -53.73 -39.76 3.57
C ALA A 739 -53.89 -40.29 5.01
#